data_AF-A0A6A6MX80-F1
#
_entry.id   AF-A0A6A6MX80-F1
#
_cell.length_a   1.000
_cell.length_b   1.000
_cell.length_c   1.000
_cell.angle_alpha   90.00
_cell.angle_beta   90.00
_cell.angle_gamma   90.00
#
_symmetry.space_group_name_H-M   'P 1'
#
loop_
_entity.id
_entity.type
_entity.pdbx_description
1 polymer ?
#
loop_
_entity_poly.entity_id
_entity_poly.type
_entity_poly.pdbx_seq_one_letter_code
_entity_poly.pdbx_strand_id
1 'polypeptide(L)'
;MAASLSPFPGDELARSVRDELARSMRSLSNRSMSRSLSSASKRSWASASIREVWSNQGDVFRKSQREDDEEELKWAAIERLPTYDRLRKGILKQVLDNGRIDYEEIDVTDLGMQDKKQIMESILQVVEEDNERFLLRLRERTDRVGIEIPKIEVRFEHLSIEGDAYVGTRALPTLANAAMNTIEGILGSLRIVPSKKRVVKILHSVSGIVKPSRMTLLLGPPASGKTTLLQALAGKMNKDLRVSGRVTYCGHELHEFVPQRTCAYISQNDLHHGEMTVRETLDFSGRCLGVGTRYEMLAELSRREKEAGIKPDPEIDAFMKATAIAGQEGSLVTDYILKILGLDICADIMVGDEMRRGISGGQKKRVTTGEMLVGPAKALFMDEISTGLDSSTTYQIVRFMRQMVHIMDVTMIISLLQPAPETYELFDDIILLSEGQIVYQGPRENVLEFFESVGFKCPERKGVADFLQEVTSKKDQEQYWCRKEQPYRYISVPEFVESFGSFHIGQKLSEDLRIPYSKASTHPAALEKEKYGISNWELFKACFAREWLLMKRNSFVYIFKTTQITIMSIIAMTVFLRTEMKVGEVQDGGKYYGALFFSLINVMFNGMAEMAMTMFRLPVFFKQRDFLFYPAWAFALPIWVLRIPVSLMESGIWIILTYYTIGFAPAASRFFKQFLAFFSVHQMALSLFRFIASIGRTEVVANTLGTFTLLVVFVLGGFIVAKDDIEPWMIWGYYISPMMYGQNAIAINEFLDERWSAPNQGRTYSEPTVGKFLLKMRGMFLEEYWYWISVGALVGFSLLFNVLFVWALTYLDPLGDTKSILLDDDASKKKSSSNGQQTKSTEMVSLSTAPLCQGTDMAVGNTPDRPAVTSTGHAPTKRGMVLPFQPLSLAFNHVNYYVDMPAEMKNQGIEEDRLQLLQDVSGALRPGILTALVGVSGAGKTTLMDVLAGRKTGGYIEGSVSISGYPKKQETFARISGYCEQNDIHSPHVTVYESLLYSAWLRLSKEIKTETRKASHLHEDLVSSYLSAI
;
A
#
# COMPACT_ATOMS: atom_id res chain seq x y z
N MET A 1 -31.23 -45.27 -50.16
CA MET A 1 -30.84 -46.50 -49.42
C MET A 1 -30.50 -46.02 -48.01
N ALA A 2 -31.32 -46.24 -46.98
CA ALA A 2 -31.60 -47.52 -46.31
C ALA A 2 -30.29 -48.20 -45.84
N ALA A 3 -30.04 -48.50 -44.56
CA ALA A 3 -30.73 -48.21 -43.28
C ALA A 3 -29.66 -48.17 -42.15
N SER A 4 -29.89 -48.03 -40.83
CA SER A 4 -31.11 -48.05 -40.00
C SER A 4 -30.92 -47.18 -38.72
N LEU A 5 -31.73 -47.38 -37.67
CA LEU A 5 -31.56 -46.81 -36.31
C LEU A 5 -31.94 -47.87 -35.25
N SER A 6 -31.12 -48.01 -34.20
CA SER A 6 -31.51 -48.60 -32.89
C SER A 6 -30.53 -48.15 -31.78
N PRO A 7 -30.97 -47.95 -30.52
CA PRO A 7 -30.22 -47.21 -29.50
C PRO A 7 -29.61 -48.09 -28.37
N PHE A 8 -29.14 -47.45 -27.29
CA PHE A 8 -28.72 -47.92 -25.93
C PHE A 8 -27.21 -47.80 -25.62
N PRO A 9 -26.79 -47.75 -24.32
CA PRO A 9 -27.50 -47.26 -23.12
C PRO A 9 -26.69 -46.20 -22.33
N GLY A 10 -27.36 -45.45 -21.45
CA GLY A 10 -26.71 -44.46 -20.58
C GLY A 10 -27.30 -44.40 -19.18
N ASP A 11 -27.14 -45.46 -18.37
CA ASP A 11 -27.63 -45.46 -16.98
C ASP A 11 -26.86 -46.41 -16.00
N GLU A 12 -25.91 -47.23 -16.46
CA GLU A 12 -25.16 -48.15 -15.58
C GLU A 12 -23.91 -47.52 -14.94
N LEU A 13 -23.28 -46.52 -15.57
CA LEU A 13 -22.01 -45.94 -15.10
C LEU A 13 -22.16 -45.17 -13.76
N ALA A 14 -23.34 -44.59 -13.50
CA ALA A 14 -23.61 -43.78 -12.31
C ALA A 14 -23.76 -44.60 -11.01
N ARG A 15 -24.01 -45.91 -11.10
CA ARG A 15 -24.13 -46.78 -9.91
C ARG A 15 -22.78 -47.35 -9.47
N SER A 16 -21.91 -47.70 -10.42
CA SER A 16 -20.60 -48.30 -10.09
C SER A 16 -19.70 -47.40 -9.24
N VAL A 17 -19.74 -46.08 -9.46
CA VAL A 17 -18.86 -45.12 -8.76
C VAL A 17 -19.27 -44.89 -7.30
N ARG A 18 -20.55 -45.04 -6.95
CA ARG A 18 -21.02 -44.88 -5.55
C ARG A 18 -20.58 -46.02 -4.63
N ASP A 19 -20.52 -47.25 -5.15
CA ASP A 19 -20.21 -48.43 -4.33
C ASP A 19 -18.71 -48.66 -4.09
N GLU A 20 -17.81 -47.98 -4.81
CA GLU A 20 -16.36 -47.98 -4.52
C GLU A 20 -15.97 -46.94 -3.48
N LEU A 21 -16.53 -45.72 -3.54
CA LEU A 21 -16.32 -44.68 -2.52
C LEU A 21 -16.73 -45.14 -1.11
N ALA A 22 -17.84 -45.90 -1.01
CA ALA A 22 -18.30 -46.47 0.26
C ALA A 22 -17.38 -47.55 0.86
N ARG A 23 -16.50 -48.17 0.05
CA ARG A 23 -15.55 -49.20 0.51
C ARG A 23 -14.20 -48.61 0.96
N SER A 24 -13.78 -47.49 0.40
CA SER A 24 -12.51 -46.84 0.78
C SER A 24 -12.54 -46.24 2.19
N MET A 25 -13.68 -45.66 2.62
CA MET A 25 -13.81 -45.01 3.94
C MET A 25 -13.79 -45.96 5.17
N ARG A 26 -13.66 -47.29 4.99
CA ARG A 26 -13.70 -48.27 6.10
C ARG A 26 -12.37 -48.95 6.42
N SER A 27 -11.26 -48.60 5.76
CA SER A 27 -9.98 -49.34 5.87
C SER A 27 -8.86 -48.64 6.67
N LEU A 28 -9.03 -47.39 7.10
CA LEU A 28 -7.96 -46.57 7.71
C LEU A 28 -8.13 -46.27 9.22
N SER A 29 -8.79 -47.15 9.97
CA SER A 29 -8.78 -47.13 11.44
C SER A 29 -8.17 -48.40 12.03
N ASN A 30 -6.82 -48.49 12.07
CA ASN A 30 -6.05 -49.23 13.10
C ASN A 30 -4.53 -49.25 12.80
N ARG A 31 -3.74 -48.48 13.56
CA ARG A 31 -2.41 -48.88 14.08
C ARG A 31 -1.89 -47.86 15.10
N SER A 32 -1.16 -48.35 16.09
CA SER A 32 -0.92 -47.67 17.38
C SER A 32 0.57 -47.59 17.75
N MET A 33 1.00 -46.48 18.36
CA MET A 33 1.83 -46.47 19.59
C MET A 33 2.16 -45.05 20.12
N SER A 34 1.78 -44.80 21.40
CA SER A 34 2.55 -44.22 22.54
C SER A 34 3.61 -43.13 22.32
N ARG A 35 3.81 -42.12 23.19
CA ARG A 35 3.32 -41.83 24.57
C ARG A 35 3.66 -40.37 24.96
N SER A 36 2.74 -39.63 25.60
CA SER A 36 2.96 -38.73 26.77
C SER A 36 1.67 -37.94 27.08
N LEU A 37 1.41 -37.66 28.36
CA LEU A 37 0.13 -37.10 28.83
C LEU A 37 0.22 -35.62 29.21
N SER A 38 -0.79 -34.85 28.81
CA SER A 38 -1.45 -33.84 29.66
C SER A 38 -2.89 -33.67 29.18
N SER A 39 -3.86 -33.54 30.10
CA SER A 39 -5.28 -33.75 29.76
C SER A 39 -6.00 -32.48 29.30
N ALA A 40 -6.66 -32.54 28.15
CA ALA A 40 -7.73 -31.62 27.76
C ALA A 40 -8.79 -32.39 26.95
N SER A 41 -10.05 -32.31 27.37
CA SER A 41 -11.16 -33.07 26.78
C SER A 41 -11.61 -32.49 25.45
N LYS A 42 -11.37 -33.20 24.34
CA LYS A 42 -11.93 -32.85 23.02
C LYS A 42 -13.28 -33.54 22.82
N ARG A 43 -14.33 -32.76 22.57
CA ARG A 43 -15.57 -33.23 21.92
C ARG A 43 -15.44 -33.08 20.41
N SER A 44 -16.05 -33.99 19.66
CA SER A 44 -16.03 -34.07 18.19
C SER A 44 -17.46 -34.01 17.69
N TRP A 45 -17.82 -32.95 16.97
CA TRP A 45 -19.15 -32.74 16.41
C TRP A 45 -19.04 -32.51 14.90
N ALA A 46 -19.95 -33.12 14.13
CA ALA A 46 -19.93 -33.12 12.66
C ALA A 46 -21.16 -32.37 12.14
N SER A 47 -20.95 -31.46 11.20
CA SER A 47 -21.99 -30.52 10.74
C SER A 47 -23.12 -31.19 9.96
N ALA A 48 -24.36 -31.07 10.45
CA ALA A 48 -25.59 -31.33 9.70
C ALA A 48 -26.19 -30.03 9.14
N SER A 49 -26.92 -30.11 8.02
CA SER A 49 -27.42 -28.92 7.30
C SER A 49 -28.74 -28.39 7.88
N ILE A 50 -28.82 -27.08 8.07
CA ILE A 50 -29.95 -26.36 8.70
C ILE A 50 -31.25 -26.40 7.87
N ARG A 51 -31.21 -26.84 6.61
CA ARG A 51 -32.32 -26.66 5.65
C ARG A 51 -33.53 -27.60 5.82
N GLU A 52 -33.42 -28.67 6.62
CA GLU A 52 -34.51 -29.66 6.78
C GLU A 52 -35.47 -29.38 7.96
N VAL A 53 -35.14 -28.44 8.85
CA VAL A 53 -35.84 -28.24 10.14
C VAL A 53 -37.17 -27.48 10.01
N TRP A 54 -37.40 -26.73 8.93
CA TRP A 54 -38.58 -25.86 8.77
C TRP A 54 -39.90 -26.58 8.38
N SER A 55 -39.95 -27.91 8.42
CA SER A 55 -41.08 -28.71 7.89
C SER A 55 -42.07 -29.26 8.93
N ASN A 56 -41.79 -29.20 10.24
CA ASN A 56 -42.63 -29.81 11.29
C ASN A 56 -43.24 -28.79 12.27
N GLN A 57 -44.36 -28.17 11.88
CA GLN A 57 -45.25 -27.45 12.81
C GLN A 57 -46.14 -28.45 13.56
N GLY A 58 -45.80 -28.79 14.81
CA GLY A 58 -46.58 -29.81 15.52
C GLY A 58 -46.45 -29.99 17.03
N ASP A 59 -45.61 -29.24 17.77
CA ASP A 59 -45.57 -29.36 19.25
C ASP A 59 -44.90 -28.17 20.00
N VAL A 60 -45.09 -26.94 19.50
CA VAL A 60 -44.27 -25.78 19.88
C VAL A 60 -44.68 -25.13 21.22
N PHE A 61 -45.98 -25.15 21.57
CA PHE A 61 -46.56 -24.24 22.56
C PHE A 61 -46.26 -24.53 24.05
N ARG A 62 -45.57 -25.64 24.36
CA ARG A 62 -45.28 -26.06 25.76
C ARG A 62 -43.79 -26.22 26.07
N LYS A 63 -42.92 -25.96 25.09
CA LYS A 63 -41.44 -25.99 25.26
C LYS A 63 -40.83 -24.60 25.41
N SER A 64 -41.34 -23.60 24.67
CA SER A 64 -40.77 -22.24 24.68
C SER A 64 -40.65 -21.64 26.09
N GLN A 65 -41.70 -21.76 26.92
CA GLN A 65 -41.71 -21.20 28.28
C GLN A 65 -40.49 -21.60 29.13
N ARG A 66 -39.97 -22.82 29.00
CA ARG A 66 -38.79 -23.24 29.78
C ARG A 66 -37.47 -22.68 29.24
N GLU A 67 -37.38 -22.46 27.93
CA GLU A 67 -36.21 -21.86 27.29
C GLU A 67 -36.19 -20.35 27.57
N ASP A 68 -37.36 -19.69 27.57
CA ASP A 68 -37.55 -18.30 27.98
C ASP A 68 -37.20 -18.08 29.48
N ASP A 69 -37.70 -18.94 30.38
CA ASP A 69 -37.42 -18.88 31.83
C ASP A 69 -35.90 -18.97 32.14
N GLU A 70 -35.16 -19.84 31.44
CA GLU A 70 -33.71 -19.98 31.62
C GLU A 70 -32.92 -18.77 31.08
N GLU A 71 -33.37 -18.18 29.97
CA GLU A 71 -32.78 -16.95 29.42
C GLU A 71 -33.00 -15.76 30.36
N GLU A 72 -34.21 -15.61 30.92
CA GLU A 72 -34.53 -14.55 31.90
C GLU A 72 -33.69 -14.68 33.17
N LEU A 73 -33.50 -15.89 33.70
CA LEU A 73 -32.65 -16.13 34.88
C LEU A 73 -31.19 -15.75 34.64
N LYS A 74 -30.63 -16.13 33.48
CA LYS A 74 -29.25 -15.77 33.07
C LYS A 74 -29.13 -14.24 32.86
N TRP A 75 -30.12 -13.61 32.23
CA TRP A 75 -30.14 -12.16 32.03
C TRP A 75 -30.22 -11.37 33.35
N ALA A 76 -31.10 -11.80 34.26
CA ALA A 76 -31.23 -11.21 35.59
C ALA A 76 -29.97 -11.38 36.46
N ALA A 77 -29.17 -12.42 36.22
CA ALA A 77 -27.84 -12.56 36.85
C ALA A 77 -26.85 -11.51 36.32
N ILE A 78 -26.80 -11.30 35.00
CA ILE A 78 -25.94 -10.29 34.35
C ILE A 78 -26.33 -8.86 34.79
N GLU A 79 -27.61 -8.56 34.95
CA GLU A 79 -28.07 -7.22 35.38
C GLU A 79 -27.73 -6.87 36.84
N ARG A 80 -27.48 -7.88 37.69
CA ARG A 80 -27.01 -7.69 39.08
C ARG A 80 -25.53 -7.37 39.17
N LEU A 81 -24.76 -7.57 38.10
CA LEU A 81 -23.33 -7.28 38.07
C LEU A 81 -23.05 -5.77 38.07
N PRO A 82 -21.87 -5.34 38.57
CA PRO A 82 -21.36 -3.99 38.36
C PRO A 82 -21.30 -3.64 36.87
N THR A 83 -21.43 -2.36 36.53
CA THR A 83 -21.42 -1.88 35.13
C THR A 83 -20.22 -2.39 34.33
N TYR A 84 -19.04 -2.47 34.96
CA TYR A 84 -17.81 -2.95 34.33
C TYR A 84 -17.89 -4.42 33.89
N ASP A 85 -18.36 -5.31 34.77
CA ASP A 85 -18.47 -6.75 34.49
C ASP A 85 -19.65 -7.05 33.55
N ARG A 86 -20.75 -6.30 33.71
CA ARG A 86 -21.94 -6.38 32.85
C ARG A 86 -21.66 -6.05 31.38
N LEU A 87 -20.69 -5.16 31.11
CA LEU A 87 -20.23 -4.82 29.76
C LEU A 87 -19.27 -5.86 29.16
N ARG A 88 -18.72 -6.75 29.99
CA ARG A 88 -17.78 -7.81 29.59
C ARG A 88 -18.45 -9.18 29.44
N LYS A 89 -19.68 -9.35 29.90
CA LYS A 89 -20.45 -10.59 29.79
C LYS A 89 -21.64 -10.42 28.86
N GLY A 90 -21.86 -11.40 27.99
CA GLY A 90 -22.98 -11.46 27.06
C GLY A 90 -23.67 -12.81 27.11
N ILE A 91 -24.83 -12.92 26.46
CA ILE A 91 -25.48 -14.21 26.21
C ILE A 91 -25.35 -14.52 24.73
N LEU A 92 -24.89 -15.72 24.38
CA LEU A 92 -24.87 -16.21 23.01
C LEU A 92 -25.87 -17.35 22.84
N LYS A 93 -26.59 -17.32 21.72
CA LYS A 93 -27.54 -18.35 21.32
C LYS A 93 -26.82 -19.48 20.60
N GLN A 94 -26.73 -20.66 21.22
CA GLN A 94 -26.28 -21.90 20.58
C GLN A 94 -27.48 -22.75 20.15
N VAL A 95 -27.36 -23.40 19.00
CA VAL A 95 -28.30 -24.43 18.54
C VAL A 95 -27.60 -25.77 18.60
N LEU A 96 -28.09 -26.66 19.45
CA LEU A 96 -27.55 -28.01 19.64
C LEU A 96 -28.03 -28.95 18.52
N ASP A 97 -27.31 -30.05 18.25
CA ASP A 97 -27.61 -31.05 17.19
C ASP A 97 -29.01 -31.69 17.34
N ASN A 98 -29.59 -31.60 18.54
CA ASN A 98 -30.95 -32.07 18.84
C ASN A 98 -32.04 -31.01 18.57
N GLY A 99 -31.68 -29.88 17.95
CA GLY A 99 -32.59 -28.77 17.61
C GLY A 99 -32.98 -27.88 18.79
N ARG A 100 -32.39 -28.06 19.99
CA ARG A 100 -32.65 -27.18 21.13
C ARG A 100 -31.80 -25.93 21.07
N ILE A 101 -32.37 -24.83 21.52
CA ILE A 101 -31.68 -23.56 21.72
C ILE A 101 -31.18 -23.56 23.16
N ASP A 102 -29.87 -23.36 23.35
CA ASP A 102 -29.27 -23.06 24.65
C ASP A 102 -28.69 -21.65 24.61
N TYR A 103 -28.68 -20.99 25.76
CA TYR A 103 -28.23 -19.62 25.96
C TYR A 103 -27.02 -19.65 26.87
N GLU A 104 -25.82 -19.60 26.30
CA GLU A 104 -24.57 -19.66 27.08
C GLU A 104 -24.15 -18.25 27.54
N GLU A 105 -23.78 -18.11 28.81
CA GLU A 105 -23.13 -16.88 29.32
C GLU A 105 -21.66 -16.90 28.90
N ILE A 106 -21.27 -15.94 28.05
CA ILE A 106 -19.91 -15.86 27.51
C ILE A 106 -19.21 -14.61 28.02
N ASP A 107 -17.95 -14.77 28.45
CA ASP A 107 -17.04 -13.64 28.67
C ASP A 107 -16.58 -13.12 27.31
N VAL A 108 -17.10 -11.95 26.96
CA VAL A 108 -16.85 -11.26 25.71
C VAL A 108 -15.36 -10.88 25.58
N THR A 109 -14.62 -10.82 26.69
CA THR A 109 -13.18 -10.46 26.70
C THR A 109 -12.27 -11.59 26.20
N ASP A 110 -12.73 -12.85 26.25
CA ASP A 110 -11.97 -14.04 25.82
C ASP A 110 -12.76 -14.89 24.80
N LEU A 111 -13.36 -14.22 23.81
CA LEU A 111 -14.07 -14.88 22.72
C LEU A 111 -13.11 -15.71 21.85
N GLY A 112 -13.38 -17.01 21.75
CA GLY A 112 -12.69 -17.92 20.84
C GLY A 112 -13.02 -17.64 19.37
N MET A 113 -12.19 -18.18 18.47
CA MET A 113 -12.43 -18.07 17.01
C MET A 113 -13.76 -18.72 16.59
N GLN A 114 -14.22 -19.74 17.31
CA GLN A 114 -15.51 -20.40 17.04
C GLN A 114 -16.68 -19.49 17.43
N ASP A 115 -16.62 -18.86 18.60
CA ASP A 115 -17.67 -17.95 19.09
C ASP A 115 -17.78 -16.70 18.20
N LYS A 116 -16.64 -16.10 17.83
CA LYS A 116 -16.58 -14.97 16.88
C LYS A 116 -17.20 -15.35 15.53
N LYS A 117 -16.88 -16.53 15.01
CA LYS A 117 -17.44 -17.05 13.77
C LYS A 117 -18.95 -17.28 13.89
N GLN A 118 -19.43 -17.86 14.98
CA GLN A 118 -20.86 -18.08 15.23
C GLN A 118 -21.64 -16.76 15.32
N ILE A 119 -21.13 -15.77 16.05
CA ILE A 119 -21.71 -14.42 16.09
C ILE A 119 -21.77 -13.83 14.66
N MET A 120 -20.69 -13.93 13.89
CA MET A 120 -20.62 -13.42 12.51
C MET A 120 -21.49 -14.18 11.49
N GLU A 121 -21.81 -15.46 11.74
CA GLU A 121 -22.70 -16.27 10.90
C GLU A 121 -24.18 -16.05 11.27
N SER A 122 -24.51 -15.78 12.54
CA SER A 122 -25.86 -15.39 12.96
C SER A 122 -26.26 -13.98 12.47
N ILE A 123 -25.29 -13.06 12.44
CA ILE A 123 -25.52 -11.64 12.11
C ILE A 123 -25.49 -11.36 10.59
N LEU A 124 -24.65 -12.06 9.83
CA LEU A 124 -24.43 -11.86 8.39
C LEU A 124 -24.32 -13.21 7.68
N GLN A 125 -25.44 -13.87 7.35
CA GLN A 125 -25.37 -15.10 6.56
C GLN A 125 -25.21 -14.78 5.06
N VAL A 126 -25.99 -13.82 4.56
CA VAL A 126 -25.94 -13.28 3.19
C VAL A 126 -25.64 -11.79 3.26
N VAL A 127 -24.39 -11.40 3.01
CA VAL A 127 -23.87 -10.04 3.26
C VAL A 127 -24.69 -8.94 2.56
N GLU A 128 -25.17 -9.19 1.34
CA GLU A 128 -25.92 -8.22 0.53
C GLU A 128 -27.34 -7.91 1.05
N GLU A 129 -27.93 -8.82 1.82
CA GLU A 129 -29.29 -8.71 2.35
C GLU A 129 -29.28 -8.40 3.85
N ASP A 130 -28.43 -9.10 4.61
CA ASP A 130 -28.40 -9.03 6.07
C ASP A 130 -27.73 -7.76 6.60
N ASN A 131 -26.76 -7.17 5.90
CA ASN A 131 -26.01 -6.02 6.43
C ASN A 131 -26.89 -4.80 6.71
N GLU A 132 -27.85 -4.52 5.83
CA GLU A 132 -28.80 -3.41 6.02
C GLU A 132 -29.68 -3.64 7.24
N ARG A 133 -30.22 -4.86 7.36
CA ARG A 133 -31.05 -5.30 8.49
C ARG A 133 -30.27 -5.29 9.81
N PHE A 134 -29.00 -5.68 9.79
CA PHE A 134 -28.10 -5.63 10.95
C PHE A 134 -27.82 -4.19 11.40
N LEU A 135 -27.44 -3.31 10.49
CA LEU A 135 -27.23 -1.89 10.79
C LEU A 135 -28.51 -1.23 11.31
N LEU A 136 -29.68 -1.58 10.76
CA LEU A 136 -30.98 -1.13 11.27
C LEU A 136 -31.25 -1.63 12.69
N ARG A 137 -30.98 -2.91 13.02
CA ARG A 137 -31.10 -3.44 14.40
C ARG A 137 -30.18 -2.71 15.39
N LEU A 138 -28.92 -2.45 15.01
CA LEU A 138 -27.98 -1.65 15.81
C LEU A 138 -28.51 -0.23 16.06
N ARG A 139 -29.08 0.39 15.00
CA ARG A 139 -29.60 1.74 15.05
C ARG A 139 -30.84 1.83 15.93
N GLU A 140 -31.81 0.94 15.72
CA GLU A 140 -33.04 0.83 16.50
C GLU A 140 -32.75 0.66 17.99
N ARG A 141 -31.79 -0.20 18.37
CA ARG A 141 -31.37 -0.36 19.78
C ARG A 141 -30.91 0.97 20.39
N THR A 142 -30.18 1.78 19.64
CA THR A 142 -29.64 3.07 20.09
C THR A 142 -30.73 4.15 20.19
N ASP A 143 -31.63 4.21 19.18
CA ASP A 143 -32.72 5.18 19.15
C ASP A 143 -33.80 4.87 20.21
N ARG A 144 -34.05 3.59 20.55
CA ARG A 144 -34.98 3.16 21.62
C ARG A 144 -34.69 3.77 22.99
N VAL A 145 -33.43 4.16 23.25
CA VAL A 145 -32.99 4.82 24.51
C VAL A 145 -32.64 6.30 24.31
N GLY A 146 -32.98 6.88 23.15
CA GLY A 146 -32.79 8.30 22.86
C GLY A 146 -31.33 8.75 22.91
N ILE A 147 -30.39 7.92 22.45
CA ILE A 147 -28.97 8.28 22.34
C ILE A 147 -28.72 8.85 20.93
N GLU A 148 -28.37 10.13 20.88
CA GLU A 148 -27.99 10.79 19.63
C GLU A 148 -26.58 10.34 19.19
N ILE A 149 -26.47 9.80 17.98
CA ILE A 149 -25.18 9.42 17.40
C ILE A 149 -24.41 10.70 17.00
N PRO A 150 -23.11 10.83 17.33
CA PRO A 150 -22.31 11.98 16.92
C PRO A 150 -22.25 12.12 15.40
N LYS A 151 -22.69 13.29 14.89
CA LYS A 151 -22.67 13.67 13.47
C LYS A 151 -21.55 14.67 13.22
N ILE A 152 -20.95 14.62 12.04
CA ILE A 152 -19.87 15.55 11.64
C ILE A 152 -20.29 16.29 10.38
N GLU A 153 -20.51 17.61 10.46
CA GLU A 153 -20.62 18.45 9.26
C GLU A 153 -19.26 19.07 8.95
N VAL A 154 -18.76 18.87 7.72
CA VAL A 154 -17.49 19.42 7.26
C VAL A 154 -17.76 20.61 6.36
N ARG A 155 -17.20 21.77 6.71
CA ARG A 155 -17.29 23.01 5.93
C ARG A 155 -15.91 23.50 5.52
N PHE A 156 -15.79 24.02 4.32
CA PHE A 156 -14.58 24.68 3.85
C PHE A 156 -14.94 25.99 3.14
N GLU A 157 -14.15 27.03 3.37
CA GLU A 157 -14.40 28.39 2.92
C GLU A 157 -13.13 29.01 2.35
N HIS A 158 -13.24 29.53 1.13
CA HIS A 158 -12.15 30.22 0.40
C HIS A 158 -10.83 29.43 0.35
N LEU A 159 -10.92 28.10 0.35
CA LEU A 159 -9.77 27.20 0.41
C LEU A 159 -8.94 27.35 -0.88
N SER A 160 -7.74 27.90 -0.75
CA SER A 160 -6.77 28.00 -1.85
C SER A 160 -5.46 27.37 -1.43
N ILE A 161 -4.91 26.52 -2.31
CA ILE A 161 -3.71 25.73 -2.05
C ILE A 161 -2.69 26.02 -3.13
N GLU A 162 -1.49 26.42 -2.72
CA GLU A 162 -0.41 26.82 -3.62
C GLU A 162 0.86 25.99 -3.35
N GLY A 163 1.57 25.60 -4.42
CA GLY A 163 2.81 24.83 -4.32
C GLY A 163 3.90 25.37 -5.26
N ASP A 164 5.14 25.40 -4.79
CA ASP A 164 6.29 25.78 -5.62
C ASP A 164 6.72 24.61 -6.53
N ALA A 165 6.74 24.84 -7.85
CA ALA A 165 7.12 23.85 -8.87
C ALA A 165 8.22 24.38 -9.83
N TYR A 166 8.95 23.46 -10.46
CA TYR A 166 9.87 23.76 -11.56
C TYR A 166 9.16 23.58 -12.90
N VAL A 167 9.46 24.45 -13.88
CA VAL A 167 8.78 24.48 -15.20
C VAL A 167 9.70 23.98 -16.30
N GLY A 168 9.15 23.24 -17.27
CA GLY A 168 9.85 22.81 -18.48
C GLY A 168 11.04 21.87 -18.23
N THR A 169 12.08 21.97 -19.06
CA THR A 169 13.28 21.11 -19.03
C THR A 169 14.04 21.13 -17.71
N ARG A 170 13.81 22.14 -16.86
CA ARG A 170 14.43 22.25 -15.53
C ARG A 170 13.85 21.26 -14.51
N ALA A 171 12.63 20.77 -14.73
CA ALA A 171 12.01 19.75 -13.90
C ALA A 171 12.56 18.33 -14.19
N LEU A 172 13.26 18.13 -15.32
CA LEU A 172 13.86 16.83 -15.66
C LEU A 172 15.02 16.49 -14.71
N PRO A 173 15.10 15.25 -14.18
CA PRO A 173 16.09 14.84 -13.19
C PRO A 173 17.46 14.51 -13.81
N THR A 174 18.05 15.45 -14.54
CA THR A 174 19.44 15.32 -15.03
C THR A 174 20.43 15.65 -13.91
N LEU A 175 21.64 15.07 -13.95
CA LEU A 175 22.70 15.36 -12.95
C LEU A 175 23.01 16.86 -12.83
N ALA A 176 23.05 17.57 -13.97
CA ALA A 176 23.27 19.01 -14.00
C ALA A 176 22.10 19.78 -13.35
N ASN A 177 20.84 19.42 -13.68
CA ASN A 177 19.66 20.03 -13.05
C ASN A 177 19.61 19.73 -11.55
N ALA A 178 19.91 18.50 -11.13
CA ALA A 178 19.90 18.10 -9.72
C ALA A 178 20.96 18.86 -8.91
N ALA A 179 22.21 18.91 -9.40
CA ALA A 179 23.28 19.69 -8.78
C ALA A 179 22.92 21.18 -8.72
N MET A 180 22.46 21.77 -9.83
CA MET A 180 22.12 23.18 -9.92
C MET A 180 20.88 23.57 -9.09
N ASN A 181 19.87 22.69 -9.00
CA ASN A 181 18.71 22.87 -8.12
C ASN A 181 19.08 22.71 -6.63
N THR A 182 20.05 21.84 -6.30
CA THR A 182 20.57 21.69 -4.94
C THR A 182 21.39 22.92 -4.53
N ILE A 183 22.28 23.40 -5.42
CA ILE A 183 23.08 24.61 -5.21
C ILE A 183 22.18 25.85 -5.12
N GLU A 184 21.22 26.05 -6.03
CA GLU A 184 20.24 27.14 -5.91
C GLU A 184 19.35 26.99 -4.65
N GLY A 185 19.09 25.77 -4.18
CA GLY A 185 18.39 25.53 -2.91
C GLY A 185 19.19 25.98 -1.68
N ILE A 186 20.50 25.67 -1.64
CA ILE A 186 21.41 26.09 -0.57
C ILE A 186 21.68 27.60 -0.63
N LEU A 187 21.93 28.15 -1.83
CA LEU A 187 22.09 29.60 -2.01
C LEU A 187 20.79 30.35 -1.71
N GLY A 188 19.64 29.75 -1.98
CA GLY A 188 18.32 30.29 -1.66
C GLY A 188 18.00 30.29 -0.16
N SER A 189 18.36 29.23 0.57
CA SER A 189 18.22 29.20 2.05
C SER A 189 19.17 30.20 2.74
N LEU A 190 20.34 30.44 2.15
CA LEU A 190 21.27 31.52 2.52
C LEU A 190 20.85 32.91 2.00
N ARG A 191 19.71 33.03 1.30
CA ARG A 191 19.16 34.27 0.70
C ARG A 191 20.06 34.97 -0.34
N ILE A 192 21.02 34.26 -0.94
CA ILE A 192 22.00 34.80 -1.90
C ILE A 192 21.41 34.89 -3.33
N VAL A 193 20.52 33.95 -3.70
CA VAL A 193 19.95 33.85 -5.06
C VAL A 193 18.43 33.72 -5.01
N PRO A 194 17.65 34.47 -5.81
CA PRO A 194 16.20 34.31 -5.88
C PRO A 194 15.82 32.96 -6.51
N SER A 195 14.84 32.29 -5.89
CA SER A 195 14.28 31.03 -6.39
C SER A 195 13.64 31.20 -7.76
N LYS A 196 13.97 30.33 -8.72
CA LYS A 196 13.36 30.26 -10.06
C LYS A 196 12.16 29.30 -10.12
N LYS A 197 11.64 28.84 -8.98
CA LYS A 197 10.37 28.08 -8.92
C LYS A 197 9.20 29.02 -9.23
N ARG A 198 8.16 28.54 -9.93
CA ARG A 198 6.88 29.26 -10.04
C ARG A 198 5.93 28.75 -8.96
N VAL A 199 5.14 29.66 -8.40
CA VAL A 199 4.01 29.30 -7.53
C VAL A 199 2.88 28.80 -8.42
N VAL A 200 2.41 27.58 -8.17
CA VAL A 200 1.28 26.95 -8.86
C VAL A 200 0.11 26.93 -7.89
N LYS A 201 -1.02 27.53 -8.28
CA LYS A 201 -2.27 27.34 -7.55
C LYS A 201 -2.87 25.99 -7.97
N ILE A 202 -3.14 25.14 -6.99
CA ILE A 202 -3.71 23.79 -7.17
C ILE A 202 -5.23 23.84 -6.91
N LEU A 203 -5.65 24.61 -5.89
CA LEU A 203 -7.06 24.94 -5.63
C LEU A 203 -7.24 26.46 -5.59
N HIS A 204 -8.36 26.94 -6.11
CA HIS A 204 -8.68 28.35 -6.30
C HIS A 204 -9.93 28.77 -5.50
N SER A 205 -9.75 29.16 -4.24
CA SER A 205 -10.79 29.71 -3.35
C SER A 205 -12.07 28.86 -3.28
N VAL A 206 -11.94 27.53 -3.25
CA VAL A 206 -13.08 26.62 -3.22
C VAL A 206 -13.82 26.71 -1.88
N SER A 207 -15.15 26.66 -1.91
CA SER A 207 -16.01 26.74 -0.72
C SER A 207 -17.15 25.74 -0.85
N GLY A 208 -17.58 25.14 0.26
CA GLY A 208 -18.58 24.09 0.24
C GLY A 208 -18.89 23.47 1.60
N ILE A 209 -19.96 22.66 1.64
CA ILE A 209 -20.47 21.96 2.82
C ILE A 209 -20.69 20.48 2.47
N VAL A 210 -20.20 19.59 3.32
CA VAL A 210 -20.47 18.15 3.27
C VAL A 210 -21.26 17.78 4.52
N LYS A 211 -22.53 17.44 4.30
CA LYS A 211 -23.50 17.19 5.37
C LYS A 211 -23.43 15.74 5.82
N PRO A 212 -23.62 15.44 7.13
CA PRO A 212 -23.70 14.08 7.62
C PRO A 212 -24.91 13.34 7.04
N SER A 213 -24.86 12.01 7.02
CA SER A 213 -25.95 11.15 6.51
C SER A 213 -26.30 11.36 5.02
N ARG A 214 -25.39 11.97 4.24
CA ARG A 214 -25.45 12.06 2.76
C ARG A 214 -24.11 11.64 2.16
N MET A 215 -24.13 10.78 1.15
CA MET A 215 -22.93 10.26 0.49
C MET A 215 -22.58 11.14 -0.70
N THR A 216 -21.41 11.79 -0.63
CA THR A 216 -20.95 12.75 -1.64
C THR A 216 -19.97 12.10 -2.62
N LEU A 217 -20.23 12.24 -3.92
CA LEU A 217 -19.32 11.85 -4.99
C LEU A 217 -18.42 13.02 -5.39
N LEU A 218 -17.10 12.83 -5.38
CA LEU A 218 -16.13 13.78 -5.92
C LEU A 218 -15.74 13.35 -7.34
N LEU A 219 -16.22 14.08 -8.34
CA LEU A 219 -15.85 13.91 -9.75
C LEU A 219 -14.89 15.01 -10.20
N GLY A 220 -14.10 14.70 -11.23
CA GLY A 220 -13.23 15.68 -11.87
C GLY A 220 -12.14 15.00 -12.69
N PRO A 221 -11.66 15.64 -13.78
CA PRO A 221 -10.59 15.07 -14.60
C PRO A 221 -9.29 14.85 -13.80
N PRO A 222 -8.33 14.06 -14.33
CA PRO A 222 -6.99 13.97 -13.77
C PRO A 222 -6.37 15.37 -13.56
N ALA A 223 -5.56 15.50 -12.50
CA ALA A 223 -4.93 16.76 -12.08
C ALA A 223 -5.88 17.93 -11.71
N SER A 224 -7.20 17.75 -11.60
CA SER A 224 -8.12 18.83 -11.18
C SER A 224 -8.02 19.25 -9.71
N GLY A 225 -7.23 18.54 -8.89
CA GLY A 225 -7.03 18.83 -7.47
C GLY A 225 -7.77 17.92 -6.49
N LYS A 226 -8.45 16.85 -6.95
CA LYS A 226 -9.28 15.93 -6.12
C LYS A 226 -8.56 15.45 -4.85
N THR A 227 -7.42 14.78 -5.03
CA THR A 227 -6.54 14.29 -3.95
C THR A 227 -6.13 15.41 -3.00
N THR A 228 -5.79 16.58 -3.54
CA THR A 228 -5.37 17.74 -2.74
C THR A 228 -6.51 18.29 -1.89
N LEU A 229 -7.74 18.33 -2.41
CA LEU A 229 -8.94 18.70 -1.66
C LEU A 229 -9.22 17.71 -0.52
N LEU A 230 -9.22 16.40 -0.81
CA LEU A 230 -9.43 15.37 0.23
C LEU A 230 -8.34 15.41 1.32
N GLN A 231 -7.07 15.61 0.95
CA GLN A 231 -5.97 15.76 1.91
C GLN A 231 -6.08 17.05 2.74
N ALA A 232 -6.60 18.14 2.17
CA ALA A 232 -6.86 19.37 2.90
C ALA A 232 -7.98 19.21 3.92
N LEU A 233 -9.08 18.55 3.54
CA LEU A 233 -10.18 18.24 4.45
C LEU A 233 -9.77 17.28 5.57
N ALA A 234 -8.87 16.33 5.28
CA ALA A 234 -8.30 15.40 6.26
C ALA A 234 -7.21 16.02 7.17
N GLY A 235 -6.82 17.28 6.95
CA GLY A 235 -5.70 17.90 7.66
C GLY A 235 -4.34 17.25 7.40
N LYS A 236 -4.17 16.56 6.26
CA LYS A 236 -2.94 15.82 5.86
C LYS A 236 -2.15 16.55 4.77
N MET A 237 -2.14 17.88 4.81
CA MET A 237 -1.42 18.69 3.83
C MET A 237 0.09 18.60 4.02
N ASN A 238 0.82 18.45 2.91
CA ASN A 238 2.28 18.49 2.93
C ASN A 238 2.77 19.90 3.31
N LYS A 239 3.76 20.00 4.20
CA LYS A 239 4.35 21.25 4.73
C LYS A 239 4.92 22.16 3.64
N ASP A 240 5.24 21.58 2.49
CA ASP A 240 5.70 22.25 1.26
C ASP A 240 4.61 23.08 0.53
N LEU A 241 3.34 22.96 0.94
CA LEU A 241 2.19 23.60 0.31
C LEU A 241 1.65 24.72 1.21
N ARG A 242 1.37 25.87 0.60
CA ARG A 242 0.78 27.03 1.27
C ARG A 242 -0.74 26.89 1.21
N VAL A 243 -1.38 26.79 2.37
CA VAL A 243 -2.83 26.68 2.51
C VAL A 243 -3.37 28.01 3.00
N SER A 244 -4.48 28.45 2.40
CA SER A 244 -5.24 29.66 2.78
C SER A 244 -6.73 29.36 2.70
N GLY A 245 -7.56 30.12 3.41
CA GLY A 245 -8.96 29.77 3.67
C GLY A 245 -9.14 29.03 4.99
N ARG A 246 -10.35 28.54 5.26
CA ARG A 246 -10.72 27.86 6.51
C ARG A 246 -11.35 26.50 6.23
N VAL A 247 -11.08 25.54 7.11
CA VAL A 247 -11.77 24.23 7.15
C VAL A 247 -12.24 24.02 8.58
N THR A 248 -13.52 23.71 8.76
CA THR A 248 -14.13 23.49 10.08
C THR A 248 -14.97 22.21 10.10
N TYR A 249 -14.97 21.53 11.25
CA TYR A 249 -15.82 20.38 11.54
C TYR A 249 -16.78 20.80 12.65
N CYS A 250 -18.08 20.80 12.37
CA CYS A 250 -19.10 21.32 13.30
C CYS A 250 -18.75 22.72 13.87
N GLY A 251 -18.17 23.58 13.03
CA GLY A 251 -17.73 24.93 13.40
C GLY A 251 -16.40 25.01 14.18
N HIS A 252 -15.76 23.90 14.55
CA HIS A 252 -14.43 23.86 15.14
C HIS A 252 -13.33 23.85 14.06
N GLU A 253 -12.29 24.67 14.19
CA GLU A 253 -11.16 24.65 13.26
C GLU A 253 -10.28 23.41 13.44
N LEU A 254 -9.58 22.99 12.38
CA LEU A 254 -8.69 21.80 12.37
C LEU A 254 -7.59 21.79 13.44
N HIS A 255 -7.34 22.91 14.12
CA HIS A 255 -6.35 23.01 15.20
C HIS A 255 -6.95 22.80 16.61
N GLU A 256 -8.29 22.79 16.75
CA GLU A 256 -9.00 22.60 18.03
C GLU A 256 -9.13 21.10 18.42
N PHE A 257 -8.88 20.19 17.48
CA PHE A 257 -9.02 18.74 17.62
C PHE A 257 -7.96 18.01 16.76
N VAL A 258 -7.96 16.68 16.74
CA VAL A 258 -7.04 15.87 15.94
C VAL A 258 -7.79 15.35 14.69
N PRO A 259 -7.63 15.97 13.51
CA PRO A 259 -8.41 15.59 12.33
C PRO A 259 -8.07 14.20 11.82
N GLN A 260 -6.80 13.76 11.89
CA GLN A 260 -6.37 12.42 11.44
C GLN A 260 -6.87 11.28 12.34
N ARG A 261 -7.49 11.59 13.49
CA ARG A 261 -8.17 10.65 14.38
C ARG A 261 -9.69 10.70 14.20
N THR A 262 -10.22 11.88 13.93
CA THR A 262 -11.66 12.15 13.75
C THR A 262 -12.16 11.67 12.37
N CYS A 263 -11.32 11.83 11.34
CA CYS A 263 -11.56 11.33 9.99
C CYS A 263 -10.55 10.25 9.60
N ALA A 264 -10.92 9.39 8.65
CA ALA A 264 -9.99 8.50 7.98
C ALA A 264 -9.87 8.89 6.50
N TYR A 265 -8.64 9.02 6.01
CA TYR A 265 -8.33 9.26 4.61
C TYR A 265 -7.78 7.99 3.98
N ILE A 266 -8.51 7.45 3.00
CA ILE A 266 -8.15 6.25 2.25
C ILE A 266 -7.37 6.68 1.02
N SER A 267 -6.07 6.39 1.04
CA SER A 267 -5.10 6.77 0.02
C SER A 267 -5.29 6.00 -1.28
N GLN A 268 -5.00 6.65 -2.42
CA GLN A 268 -4.89 5.99 -3.73
C GLN A 268 -3.86 4.85 -3.72
N ASN A 269 -2.71 5.06 -3.02
CA ASN A 269 -1.56 4.15 -2.97
C ASN A 269 -1.72 3.00 -1.95
N ASP A 270 -1.57 1.76 -2.42
CA ASP A 270 -1.69 0.53 -1.63
C ASP A 270 -0.36 0.10 -0.95
N LEU A 271 0.07 0.87 0.04
CA LEU A 271 1.28 0.60 0.83
C LEU A 271 0.97 -0.24 2.09
N HIS A 272 1.46 -1.47 2.14
CA HIS A 272 1.22 -2.44 3.22
C HIS A 272 2.48 -3.26 3.53
N HIS A 273 2.55 -3.92 4.69
CA HIS A 273 3.58 -4.90 4.98
C HIS A 273 3.28 -6.22 4.24
N GLY A 274 4.05 -6.54 3.20
CA GLY A 274 3.86 -7.77 2.41
C GLY A 274 4.03 -9.08 3.19
N GLU A 275 4.64 -9.01 4.38
CA GLU A 275 4.90 -10.13 5.30
C GLU A 275 3.77 -10.37 6.32
N MET A 276 2.68 -9.59 6.28
CA MET A 276 1.49 -9.78 7.11
C MET A 276 0.35 -10.39 6.28
N THR A 277 -0.58 -11.10 6.93
CA THR A 277 -1.84 -11.51 6.29
C THR A 277 -2.81 -10.34 6.23
N VAL A 278 -3.87 -10.47 5.44
CA VAL A 278 -4.94 -9.45 5.37
C VAL A 278 -5.57 -9.22 6.75
N ARG A 279 -5.93 -10.30 7.46
CA ARG A 279 -6.47 -10.27 8.82
C ARG A 279 -5.54 -9.57 9.80
N GLU A 280 -4.27 -9.97 9.84
CA GLU A 280 -3.29 -9.37 10.75
C GLU A 280 -3.06 -7.88 10.48
N THR A 281 -3.16 -7.45 9.22
CA THR A 281 -3.03 -6.04 8.83
C THR A 281 -4.19 -5.21 9.38
N LEU A 282 -5.43 -5.71 9.21
CA LEU A 282 -6.63 -5.07 9.72
C LEU A 282 -6.70 -5.10 11.27
N ASP A 283 -6.35 -6.23 11.90
CA ASP A 283 -6.28 -6.35 13.36
C ASP A 283 -5.22 -5.42 13.96
N PHE A 284 -4.05 -5.30 13.33
CA PHE A 284 -3.02 -4.36 13.80
C PHE A 284 -3.49 -2.90 13.70
N SER A 285 -4.19 -2.54 12.61
CA SER A 285 -4.83 -1.22 12.48
C SER A 285 -5.87 -0.98 13.57
N GLY A 286 -6.82 -1.91 13.76
CA GLY A 286 -7.86 -1.82 14.76
C GLY A 286 -7.32 -1.70 16.19
N ARG A 287 -6.26 -2.46 16.53
CA ARG A 287 -5.57 -2.32 17.82
C ARG A 287 -4.94 -0.94 17.99
N CYS A 288 -4.27 -0.39 16.98
CA CYS A 288 -3.61 0.93 17.07
C CYS A 288 -4.60 2.11 17.11
N LEU A 289 -5.67 2.04 16.30
CA LEU A 289 -6.72 3.06 16.24
C LEU A 289 -7.65 3.01 17.46
N GLY A 290 -7.74 1.87 18.14
CA GLY A 290 -8.56 1.68 19.33
C GLY A 290 -10.07 1.69 19.03
N VAL A 291 -10.86 1.57 20.08
CA VAL A 291 -12.34 1.52 19.99
C VAL A 291 -13.00 2.90 19.95
N GLY A 292 -12.25 3.98 20.23
CA GLY A 292 -12.77 5.34 20.39
C GLY A 292 -13.87 5.39 21.45
N THR A 293 -14.88 6.23 21.23
CA THR A 293 -15.99 6.46 22.17
C THR A 293 -17.03 5.33 22.23
N ARG A 294 -16.81 4.19 21.55
CA ARG A 294 -17.73 3.03 21.54
C ARG A 294 -17.98 2.46 22.94
N TYR A 295 -16.97 2.43 23.82
CA TYR A 295 -17.13 1.95 25.19
C TYR A 295 -18.04 2.86 26.04
N GLU A 296 -17.85 4.17 25.95
CA GLU A 296 -18.65 5.16 26.68
C GLU A 296 -20.11 5.16 26.20
N MET A 297 -20.30 5.14 24.87
CA MET A 297 -21.62 4.99 24.23
C MET A 297 -22.34 3.72 24.71
N LEU A 298 -21.64 2.58 24.76
CA LEU A 298 -22.23 1.32 25.21
C LEU A 298 -22.52 1.31 26.72
N ALA A 299 -21.67 1.93 27.54
CA ALA A 299 -21.90 2.07 28.98
C ALA A 299 -23.15 2.92 29.27
N GLU A 300 -23.33 4.03 28.55
CA GLU A 300 -24.52 4.88 28.64
C GLU A 300 -25.77 4.19 28.11
N LEU A 301 -25.66 3.48 26.97
CA LEU A 301 -26.75 2.68 26.40
C LEU A 301 -27.22 1.62 27.39
N SER A 302 -26.30 0.81 27.93
CA SER A 302 -26.61 -0.22 28.92
C SER A 302 -27.11 0.36 30.25
N ARG A 303 -26.82 1.63 30.57
CA ARG A 303 -27.42 2.34 31.72
C ARG A 303 -28.88 2.67 31.44
N ARG A 304 -29.18 3.31 30.32
CA ARG A 304 -30.55 3.71 29.94
C ARG A 304 -31.47 2.51 29.67
N GLU A 305 -30.96 1.44 29.06
CA GLU A 305 -31.71 0.19 28.88
C GLU A 305 -32.20 -0.36 30.23
N LYS A 306 -31.34 -0.35 31.25
CA LYS A 306 -31.68 -0.79 32.62
C LYS A 306 -32.65 0.16 33.32
N GLU A 307 -32.52 1.47 33.13
CA GLU A 307 -33.47 2.46 33.66
C GLU A 307 -34.86 2.33 33.01
N ALA A 308 -34.93 1.94 31.72
CA ALA A 308 -36.15 1.75 30.96
C ALA A 308 -36.76 0.32 31.03
N GLY A 309 -36.07 -0.64 31.67
CA GLY A 309 -36.48 -2.05 31.70
C GLY A 309 -36.44 -2.74 30.32
N ILE A 310 -35.56 -2.29 29.43
CA ILE A 310 -35.44 -2.79 28.05
C ILE A 310 -34.41 -3.92 27.99
N LYS A 311 -34.86 -5.12 27.60
CA LYS A 311 -33.98 -6.23 27.21
C LYS A 311 -33.49 -6.02 25.76
N PRO A 312 -32.17 -6.04 25.49
CA PRO A 312 -31.61 -5.99 24.15
C PRO A 312 -31.65 -7.37 23.45
N ASP A 313 -31.48 -7.35 22.12
CA ASP A 313 -31.23 -8.56 21.31
C ASP A 313 -29.86 -9.17 21.71
N PRO A 314 -29.78 -10.44 22.14
CA PRO A 314 -28.54 -11.06 22.61
C PRO A 314 -27.39 -11.04 21.60
N GLU A 315 -27.67 -11.22 20.31
CA GLU A 315 -26.63 -11.25 19.26
C GLU A 315 -26.06 -9.84 19.02
N ILE A 316 -26.94 -8.84 18.97
CA ILE A 316 -26.55 -7.43 18.85
C ILE A 316 -25.80 -6.97 20.11
N ASP A 317 -26.18 -7.45 21.29
CA ASP A 317 -25.51 -7.12 22.54
C ASP A 317 -24.12 -7.76 22.65
N ALA A 318 -23.98 -9.03 22.31
CA ALA A 318 -22.69 -9.69 22.22
C ALA A 318 -21.76 -8.96 21.21
N PHE A 319 -22.27 -8.58 20.04
CA PHE A 319 -21.49 -7.84 19.04
C PHE A 319 -21.08 -6.45 19.54
N MET A 320 -21.99 -5.65 20.09
CA MET A 320 -21.66 -4.31 20.58
C MET A 320 -20.67 -4.35 21.74
N LYS A 321 -20.80 -5.32 22.66
CA LYS A 321 -19.82 -5.55 23.74
C LYS A 321 -18.44 -5.93 23.18
N ALA A 322 -18.38 -6.87 22.23
CA ALA A 322 -17.12 -7.32 21.64
C ALA A 322 -16.39 -6.20 20.88
N THR A 323 -17.14 -5.35 20.19
CA THR A 323 -16.57 -4.24 19.40
C THR A 323 -16.23 -2.99 20.22
N ALA A 324 -16.62 -2.96 21.51
CA ALA A 324 -16.35 -1.86 22.45
C ALA A 324 -15.20 -2.15 23.44
N ILE A 325 -14.71 -3.38 23.54
CA ILE A 325 -13.60 -3.73 24.44
C ILE A 325 -12.26 -3.48 23.75
N ALA A 326 -11.46 -2.57 24.32
CA ALA A 326 -10.11 -2.26 23.83
C ALA A 326 -9.13 -3.44 24.05
N GLY A 327 -8.17 -3.59 23.14
CA GLY A 327 -7.00 -4.45 23.32
C GLY A 327 -7.17 -5.95 23.04
N GLN A 328 -8.35 -6.41 22.58
CA GLN A 328 -8.57 -7.83 22.27
C GLN A 328 -7.69 -8.37 21.13
N GLU A 329 -7.35 -9.66 21.21
CA GLU A 329 -6.67 -10.36 20.12
C GLU A 329 -7.67 -10.88 19.08
N GLY A 330 -7.67 -10.25 17.90
CA GLY A 330 -8.60 -10.53 16.81
C GLY A 330 -9.94 -9.85 17.04
N SER A 331 -10.17 -8.71 16.38
CA SER A 331 -11.38 -7.92 16.60
C SER A 331 -12.57 -8.46 15.80
N LEU A 332 -13.74 -8.56 16.42
CA LEU A 332 -14.98 -8.87 15.71
C LEU A 332 -15.33 -7.79 14.65
N VAL A 333 -14.80 -6.57 14.81
CA VAL A 333 -14.84 -5.51 13.79
C VAL A 333 -14.01 -5.90 12.56
N THR A 334 -12.83 -6.50 12.76
CA THR A 334 -11.99 -7.01 11.66
C THR A 334 -12.75 -8.07 10.86
N ASP A 335 -13.39 -9.04 11.54
CA ASP A 335 -14.20 -10.07 10.89
C ASP A 335 -15.39 -9.47 10.09
N TYR A 336 -16.09 -8.50 10.67
CA TYR A 336 -17.17 -7.75 10.01
C TYR A 336 -16.68 -7.05 8.73
N ILE A 337 -15.57 -6.31 8.80
CA ILE A 337 -15.00 -5.57 7.66
C ILE A 337 -14.41 -6.52 6.60
N LEU A 338 -13.77 -7.63 7.01
CA LEU A 338 -13.31 -8.68 6.09
C LEU A 338 -14.47 -9.25 5.27
N LYS A 339 -15.61 -9.52 5.93
CA LYS A 339 -16.80 -10.10 5.29
C LYS A 339 -17.50 -9.11 4.35
N ILE A 340 -17.68 -7.86 4.77
CA ILE A 340 -18.29 -6.80 3.93
C ILE A 340 -17.46 -6.48 2.70
N LEU A 341 -16.13 -6.45 2.83
CA LEU A 341 -15.26 -6.17 1.69
C LEU A 341 -14.98 -7.42 0.84
N GLY A 342 -15.60 -8.58 1.11
CA GLY A 342 -15.36 -9.83 0.36
C GLY A 342 -13.89 -10.28 0.39
N LEU A 343 -13.25 -10.10 1.54
CA LEU A 343 -11.86 -10.45 1.84
C LEU A 343 -11.74 -11.70 2.73
N ASP A 344 -12.86 -12.29 3.12
CA ASP A 344 -12.98 -13.51 3.93
C ASP A 344 -12.16 -14.69 3.34
N ILE A 345 -12.28 -14.96 2.04
CA ILE A 345 -11.56 -16.04 1.34
C ILE A 345 -10.03 -15.82 1.39
N CYS A 346 -9.57 -14.56 1.44
CA CYS A 346 -8.15 -14.21 1.49
C CYS A 346 -7.69 -13.66 2.85
N ALA A 347 -8.49 -13.78 3.91
CA ALA A 347 -8.21 -13.17 5.21
C ALA A 347 -6.85 -13.61 5.77
N ASP A 348 -6.56 -14.90 5.66
CA ASP A 348 -5.34 -15.52 6.19
C ASP A 348 -4.24 -15.70 5.13
N ILE A 349 -4.40 -15.06 3.96
CA ILE A 349 -3.40 -15.01 2.89
C ILE A 349 -2.47 -13.80 3.09
N MET A 350 -1.19 -13.96 2.77
CA MET A 350 -0.17 -12.92 2.79
C MET A 350 -0.51 -11.78 1.81
N VAL A 351 -0.40 -10.53 2.26
CA VAL A 351 -0.67 -9.35 1.40
C VAL A 351 0.30 -9.31 0.22
N GLY A 352 1.57 -9.66 0.44
CA GLY A 352 2.60 -9.63 -0.60
C GLY A 352 3.13 -8.24 -0.94
N ASP A 353 4.19 -8.24 -1.74
CA ASP A 353 4.92 -7.06 -2.21
C ASP A 353 5.33 -7.27 -3.68
N GLU A 354 6.16 -6.40 -4.26
CA GLU A 354 6.58 -6.53 -5.67
C GLU A 354 7.47 -7.76 -5.91
N MET A 355 8.15 -8.26 -4.88
CA MET A 355 9.07 -9.41 -4.94
C MET A 355 8.39 -10.71 -4.47
N ARG A 356 7.39 -10.62 -3.59
CA ARG A 356 6.63 -11.73 -3.03
C ARG A 356 5.18 -11.67 -3.49
N ARG A 357 4.78 -12.64 -4.31
CA ARG A 357 3.38 -12.84 -4.70
C ARG A 357 2.49 -12.96 -3.46
N GLY A 358 1.39 -12.20 -3.44
CA GLY A 358 0.34 -12.26 -2.43
C GLY A 358 -1.03 -12.13 -3.07
N ILE A 359 -1.91 -11.33 -2.45
CA ILE A 359 -3.25 -11.04 -2.96
C ILE A 359 -3.23 -10.24 -4.27
N SER A 360 -4.33 -10.30 -5.03
CA SER A 360 -4.49 -9.52 -6.27
C SER A 360 -4.57 -8.00 -5.99
N GLY A 361 -4.28 -7.16 -7.00
CA GLY A 361 -4.35 -5.70 -6.86
C GLY A 361 -5.72 -5.20 -6.37
N GLY A 362 -6.82 -5.72 -6.93
CA GLY A 362 -8.17 -5.39 -6.46
C GLY A 362 -8.49 -5.89 -5.04
N GLN A 363 -7.91 -7.00 -4.58
CA GLN A 363 -7.97 -7.36 -3.15
C GLN A 363 -7.14 -6.36 -2.32
N LYS A 364 -5.92 -6.01 -2.76
CA LYS A 364 -5.04 -5.06 -2.06
C LYS A 364 -5.67 -3.68 -1.87
N LYS A 365 -6.39 -3.17 -2.88
CA LYS A 365 -7.18 -1.94 -2.80
C LYS A 365 -8.28 -2.04 -1.72
N ARG A 366 -8.98 -3.17 -1.66
CA ARG A 366 -9.96 -3.46 -0.61
C ARG A 366 -9.30 -3.57 0.78
N VAL A 367 -8.08 -4.11 0.90
CA VAL A 367 -7.32 -4.08 2.16
C VAL A 367 -6.97 -2.65 2.59
N THR A 368 -6.58 -1.76 1.66
CA THR A 368 -6.34 -0.33 1.97
C THR A 368 -7.60 0.35 2.50
N THR A 369 -8.77 0.04 1.92
CA THR A 369 -10.06 0.51 2.44
C THR A 369 -10.36 -0.07 3.83
N GLY A 370 -10.21 -1.39 3.99
CA GLY A 370 -10.47 -2.08 5.26
C GLY A 370 -9.58 -1.64 6.42
N GLU A 371 -8.27 -1.42 6.18
CA GLU A 371 -7.32 -0.94 7.19
C GLU A 371 -7.80 0.37 7.84
N MET A 372 -8.46 1.25 7.08
CA MET A 372 -9.01 2.51 7.60
C MET A 372 -10.40 2.36 8.22
N LEU A 373 -11.25 1.47 7.68
CA LEU A 373 -12.63 1.26 8.16
C LEU A 373 -12.75 0.53 9.51
N VAL A 374 -11.76 -0.27 9.91
CA VAL A 374 -11.79 -0.94 11.23
C VAL A 374 -11.73 0.07 12.39
N GLY A 375 -11.18 1.28 12.14
CA GLY A 375 -11.11 2.36 13.12
C GLY A 375 -12.47 2.97 13.53
N PRO A 376 -12.49 3.85 14.54
CA PRO A 376 -13.70 4.49 15.05
C PRO A 376 -14.14 5.74 14.27
N ALA A 377 -13.44 6.12 13.20
CA ALA A 377 -13.64 7.38 12.47
C ALA A 377 -15.06 7.55 11.91
N LYS A 378 -15.58 8.79 11.98
CA LYS A 378 -16.96 9.15 11.58
C LYS A 378 -17.04 10.01 10.31
N ALA A 379 -15.92 10.61 9.91
CA ALA A 379 -15.77 11.25 8.61
C ALA A 379 -14.80 10.42 7.74
N LEU A 380 -15.21 10.07 6.51
CA LEU A 380 -14.46 9.18 5.63
C LEU A 380 -14.19 9.85 4.28
N PHE A 381 -12.92 10.00 3.92
CA PHE A 381 -12.48 10.58 2.65
C PHE A 381 -11.77 9.51 1.83
N MET A 382 -12.35 9.12 0.70
CA MET A 382 -11.92 7.96 -0.05
C MET A 382 -11.39 8.37 -1.42
N ASP A 383 -10.09 8.18 -1.67
CA ASP A 383 -9.45 8.63 -2.91
C ASP A 383 -9.28 7.49 -3.92
N GLU A 384 -10.06 7.56 -5.01
CA GLU A 384 -10.03 6.64 -6.15
C GLU A 384 -10.12 5.15 -5.75
N ILE A 385 -11.10 4.79 -4.91
CA ILE A 385 -11.23 3.42 -4.37
C ILE A 385 -11.62 2.35 -5.40
N SER A 386 -12.12 2.72 -6.58
CA SER A 386 -12.50 1.79 -7.65
C SER A 386 -11.35 1.36 -8.56
N THR A 387 -10.15 1.94 -8.42
CA THR A 387 -9.00 1.61 -9.29
C THR A 387 -8.60 0.14 -9.13
N GLY A 388 -8.70 -0.66 -10.20
CA GLY A 388 -8.35 -2.08 -10.18
C GLY A 388 -9.45 -3.01 -9.66
N LEU A 389 -10.69 -2.51 -9.48
CA LEU A 389 -11.87 -3.30 -9.18
C LEU A 389 -12.75 -3.48 -10.44
N ASP A 390 -13.50 -4.58 -10.48
CA ASP A 390 -14.63 -4.74 -11.42
C ASP A 390 -15.85 -3.91 -10.98
N SER A 391 -16.75 -3.65 -11.92
CA SER A 391 -17.96 -2.85 -11.71
C SER A 391 -18.89 -3.45 -10.65
N SER A 392 -19.08 -4.76 -10.65
CA SER A 392 -19.88 -5.49 -9.66
C SER A 392 -19.35 -5.32 -8.22
N THR A 393 -18.06 -5.57 -8.00
CA THR A 393 -17.41 -5.38 -6.70
C THR A 393 -17.44 -3.92 -6.27
N THR A 394 -17.28 -2.98 -7.22
CA THR A 394 -17.37 -1.54 -6.95
C THR A 394 -18.77 -1.15 -6.49
N TYR A 395 -19.82 -1.62 -7.17
CA TYR A 395 -21.20 -1.38 -6.80
C TYR A 395 -21.53 -1.93 -5.41
N GLN A 396 -21.13 -3.17 -5.10
CA GLN A 396 -21.30 -3.78 -3.77
C GLN A 396 -20.66 -2.92 -2.67
N ILE A 397 -19.40 -2.52 -2.84
CA ILE A 397 -18.69 -1.68 -1.85
C ILE A 397 -19.41 -0.35 -1.66
N VAL A 398 -19.76 0.37 -2.74
CA VAL A 398 -20.46 1.66 -2.65
C VAL A 398 -21.86 1.51 -2.04
N ARG A 399 -22.55 0.39 -2.27
CA ARG A 399 -23.83 0.07 -1.60
C ARG A 399 -23.64 -0.10 -0.09
N PHE A 400 -22.60 -0.80 0.37
CA PHE A 400 -22.29 -0.91 1.79
C PHE A 400 -21.90 0.45 2.41
N MET A 401 -21.12 1.27 1.70
CA MET A 401 -20.81 2.63 2.12
C MET A 401 -22.07 3.49 2.30
N ARG A 402 -23.01 3.42 1.35
CA ARG A 402 -24.30 4.11 1.43
C ARG A 402 -25.09 3.67 2.67
N GLN A 403 -25.18 2.37 2.95
CA GLN A 403 -25.85 1.85 4.15
C GLN A 403 -25.21 2.39 5.44
N MET A 404 -23.86 2.45 5.52
CA MET A 404 -23.17 3.06 6.65
C MET A 404 -23.48 4.56 6.81
N VAL A 405 -23.54 5.31 5.69
CA VAL A 405 -23.87 6.74 5.69
C VAL A 405 -25.31 7.00 6.12
N HIS A 406 -26.28 6.32 5.51
CA HIS A 406 -27.72 6.55 5.75
C HIS A 406 -28.19 6.03 7.12
N ILE A 407 -27.61 4.95 7.65
CA ILE A 407 -28.07 4.36 8.92
C ILE A 407 -27.25 4.85 10.13
N MET A 408 -25.92 4.96 9.99
CA MET A 408 -25.00 5.24 11.12
C MET A 408 -24.57 6.72 11.21
N ASP A 409 -25.25 7.61 10.48
CA ASP A 409 -24.99 9.06 10.38
C ASP A 409 -23.53 9.42 9.99
N VAL A 410 -22.86 8.54 9.23
CA VAL A 410 -21.48 8.75 8.79
C VAL A 410 -21.41 9.86 7.72
N THR A 411 -20.32 10.61 7.70
CA THR A 411 -20.06 11.66 6.71
C THR A 411 -19.02 11.16 5.71
N MET A 412 -19.30 11.18 4.41
CA MET A 412 -18.43 10.53 3.43
C MET A 412 -18.31 11.28 2.11
N ILE A 413 -17.06 11.41 1.64
CA ILE A 413 -16.72 11.83 0.27
C ILE A 413 -15.97 10.69 -0.41
N ILE A 414 -16.45 10.24 -1.57
CA ILE A 414 -15.78 9.23 -2.39
C ILE A 414 -15.37 9.85 -3.73
N SER A 415 -14.08 9.83 -4.03
CA SER A 415 -13.53 10.12 -5.37
C SER A 415 -13.58 8.84 -6.21
N LEU A 416 -14.27 8.89 -7.35
CA LEU A 416 -14.31 7.81 -8.35
C LEU A 416 -13.95 8.40 -9.71
N LEU A 417 -13.10 7.70 -10.47
CA LEU A 417 -12.65 8.21 -11.77
C LEU A 417 -13.78 8.15 -12.82
N GLN A 418 -14.38 6.99 -13.04
CA GLN A 418 -15.48 6.78 -14.00
C GLN A 418 -16.46 5.72 -13.44
N PRO A 419 -17.44 6.10 -12.60
CA PRO A 419 -18.42 5.16 -12.06
C PRO A 419 -19.45 4.74 -13.11
N ALA A 420 -19.80 3.45 -13.12
CA ALA A 420 -20.92 2.93 -13.91
C ALA A 420 -22.26 3.58 -13.47
N PRO A 421 -23.28 3.67 -14.35
CA PRO A 421 -24.55 4.34 -14.03
C PRO A 421 -25.20 3.86 -12.73
N GLU A 422 -25.28 2.55 -12.52
CA GLU A 422 -25.81 1.91 -11.30
C GLU A 422 -25.06 2.34 -10.03
N THR A 423 -23.74 2.54 -10.13
CA THR A 423 -22.90 3.03 -9.01
C THR A 423 -23.07 4.53 -8.80
N TYR A 424 -23.22 5.31 -9.87
CA TYR A 424 -23.47 6.74 -9.83
C TYR A 424 -24.82 7.07 -9.16
N GLU A 425 -25.85 6.25 -9.40
CA GLU A 425 -27.19 6.41 -8.80
C GLU A 425 -27.23 6.19 -7.28
N LEU A 426 -26.24 5.53 -6.69
CA LEU A 426 -26.14 5.35 -5.24
C LEU A 426 -25.78 6.63 -4.47
N PHE A 427 -25.31 7.69 -5.14
CA PHE A 427 -24.86 8.92 -4.50
C PHE A 427 -25.98 9.96 -4.35
N ASP A 428 -25.96 10.68 -3.21
CA ASP A 428 -26.93 11.71 -2.88
C ASP A 428 -26.51 13.08 -3.45
N ASP A 429 -25.23 13.42 -3.29
CA ASP A 429 -24.64 14.71 -3.66
C ASP A 429 -23.39 14.52 -4.55
N ILE A 430 -23.08 15.53 -5.36
CA ILE A 430 -21.89 15.59 -6.22
C ILE A 430 -21.09 16.86 -5.90
N ILE A 431 -19.77 16.74 -5.87
CA ILE A 431 -18.80 17.83 -6.04
C ILE A 431 -18.09 17.60 -7.36
N LEU A 432 -18.25 18.50 -8.32
CA LEU A 432 -17.54 18.47 -9.60
C LEU A 432 -16.38 19.47 -9.58
N LEU A 433 -15.14 18.96 -9.60
CA LEU A 433 -13.92 19.75 -9.50
C LEU A 433 -13.15 19.74 -10.83
N SER A 434 -12.98 20.90 -11.47
CA SER A 434 -12.18 21.07 -12.69
C SER A 434 -11.25 22.28 -12.55
N GLU A 435 -10.04 22.21 -13.11
CA GLU A 435 -9.01 23.28 -13.01
C GLU A 435 -8.83 23.89 -11.59
N GLY A 436 -8.94 23.07 -10.54
CA GLY A 436 -8.82 23.52 -9.14
C GLY A 436 -10.01 24.35 -8.62
N GLN A 437 -11.13 24.39 -9.33
CA GLN A 437 -12.38 25.08 -8.99
C GLN A 437 -13.56 24.11 -8.91
N ILE A 438 -14.51 24.39 -8.00
CA ILE A 438 -15.77 23.63 -7.91
C ILE A 438 -16.76 24.19 -8.91
N VAL A 439 -17.03 23.43 -9.97
CA VAL A 439 -17.98 23.76 -11.05
C VAL A 439 -19.42 23.58 -10.59
N TYR A 440 -19.68 22.58 -9.75
CA TYR A 440 -20.99 22.28 -9.18
C TYR A 440 -20.83 21.59 -7.83
N GLN A 441 -21.67 21.95 -6.85
CA GLN A 441 -21.81 21.22 -5.59
C GLN A 441 -23.28 21.16 -5.15
N GLY A 442 -23.83 19.96 -4.99
CA GLY A 442 -25.20 19.77 -4.52
C GLY A 442 -25.80 18.44 -4.93
N PRO A 443 -27.14 18.29 -4.86
CA PRO A 443 -27.83 17.04 -5.16
C PRO A 443 -27.50 16.50 -6.55
N ARG A 444 -27.37 15.18 -6.66
CA ARG A 444 -27.13 14.47 -7.93
C ARG A 444 -28.20 14.79 -9.00
N GLU A 445 -29.45 14.96 -8.57
CA GLU A 445 -30.61 15.10 -9.46
C GLU A 445 -30.61 16.41 -10.26
N ASN A 446 -30.16 17.52 -9.66
CA ASN A 446 -30.15 18.85 -10.31
C ASN A 446 -28.89 19.12 -11.15
N VAL A 447 -27.92 18.20 -11.22
CA VAL A 447 -26.66 18.46 -11.95
C VAL A 447 -26.88 18.58 -13.46
N LEU A 448 -27.79 17.79 -14.03
CA LEU A 448 -28.13 17.86 -15.46
C LEU A 448 -28.89 19.14 -15.79
N GLU A 449 -29.83 19.55 -14.93
CA GLU A 449 -30.56 20.82 -15.03
C GLU A 449 -29.60 22.02 -15.07
N PHE A 450 -28.57 22.02 -14.22
CA PHE A 450 -27.54 23.04 -14.25
C PHE A 450 -26.83 23.12 -15.62
N PHE A 451 -26.32 22.01 -16.16
CA PHE A 451 -25.65 22.02 -17.46
C PHE A 451 -26.58 22.36 -18.63
N GLU A 452 -27.85 21.93 -18.59
CA GLU A 452 -28.86 22.32 -19.58
C GLU A 452 -29.14 23.84 -19.55
N SER A 453 -29.17 24.44 -18.35
CA SER A 453 -29.34 25.90 -18.19
C SER A 453 -28.19 26.71 -18.82
N VAL A 454 -26.96 26.14 -18.85
CA VAL A 454 -25.78 26.76 -19.48
C VAL A 454 -25.75 26.50 -21.00
N GLY A 455 -26.39 25.43 -21.48
CA GLY A 455 -26.52 25.10 -22.92
C GLY A 455 -25.93 23.76 -23.35
N PHE A 456 -25.64 22.86 -22.41
CA PHE A 456 -25.11 21.53 -22.67
C PHE A 456 -26.08 20.44 -22.25
N LYS A 457 -26.26 19.41 -23.07
CA LYS A 457 -27.18 18.29 -22.78
C LYS A 457 -26.46 16.94 -22.86
N CYS A 458 -26.68 16.09 -21.86
CA CYS A 458 -26.18 14.71 -21.85
C CYS A 458 -26.95 13.86 -22.89
N PRO A 459 -26.25 13.13 -23.79
CA PRO A 459 -26.90 12.17 -24.69
C PRO A 459 -27.41 10.94 -23.94
N GLU A 460 -28.54 10.36 -24.38
CA GLU A 460 -29.19 9.21 -23.71
C GLU A 460 -28.30 7.97 -23.56
N ARG A 461 -27.36 7.75 -24.48
CA ARG A 461 -26.42 6.62 -24.47
C ARG A 461 -25.12 6.88 -23.71
N LYS A 462 -24.93 8.07 -23.13
CA LYS A 462 -23.70 8.47 -22.43
C LYS A 462 -23.93 8.39 -20.91
N GLY A 463 -22.97 7.84 -20.17
CA GLY A 463 -23.00 7.86 -18.71
C GLY A 463 -22.91 9.31 -18.20
N VAL A 464 -23.75 9.68 -17.24
CA VAL A 464 -23.77 11.05 -16.71
C VAL A 464 -22.41 11.44 -16.10
N ALA A 465 -21.77 10.53 -15.37
CA ALA A 465 -20.45 10.79 -14.77
C ALA A 465 -19.32 11.04 -15.80
N ASP A 466 -19.42 10.44 -16.99
CA ASP A 466 -18.50 10.68 -18.10
C ASP A 466 -18.77 12.05 -18.74
N PHE A 467 -20.06 12.35 -19.01
CA PHE A 467 -20.50 13.65 -19.50
C PHE A 467 -20.03 14.80 -18.61
N LEU A 468 -20.18 14.67 -17.27
CA LEU A 468 -19.77 15.69 -16.31
C LEU A 468 -18.26 16.00 -16.33
N GLN A 469 -17.42 15.04 -16.72
CA GLN A 469 -15.98 15.26 -16.86
C GLN A 469 -15.63 15.88 -18.22
N GLU A 470 -16.20 15.34 -19.29
CA GLU A 470 -15.92 15.78 -20.66
C GLU A 470 -16.51 17.16 -20.98
N VAL A 471 -17.66 17.55 -20.42
CA VAL A 471 -18.26 18.88 -20.63
C VAL A 471 -17.38 20.03 -20.12
N THR A 472 -16.46 19.76 -19.19
CA THR A 472 -15.48 20.75 -18.72
C THR A 472 -14.21 20.80 -19.60
N SER A 473 -13.98 19.78 -20.44
CA SER A 473 -12.81 19.70 -21.32
C SER A 473 -12.97 20.53 -22.59
N LYS A 474 -11.97 21.37 -22.88
CA LYS A 474 -11.95 22.18 -24.11
C LYS A 474 -12.00 21.37 -25.42
N LYS A 475 -11.55 20.12 -25.40
CA LYS A 475 -11.57 19.25 -26.60
C LYS A 475 -12.94 18.63 -26.85
N ASP A 476 -13.68 18.36 -25.77
CA ASP A 476 -14.83 17.44 -25.79
C ASP A 476 -16.16 18.17 -25.56
N GLN A 477 -16.15 19.40 -25.05
CA GLN A 477 -17.33 20.20 -24.73
C GLN A 477 -18.23 20.51 -25.95
N GLU A 478 -17.68 20.64 -27.16
CA GLU A 478 -18.44 20.97 -28.38
C GLU A 478 -19.53 19.93 -28.71
N GLN A 479 -19.24 18.64 -28.49
CA GLN A 479 -20.16 17.55 -28.85
C GLN A 479 -21.47 17.56 -28.03
N TYR A 480 -21.51 18.33 -26.94
CA TYR A 480 -22.64 18.41 -26.01
C TYR A 480 -23.52 19.66 -26.18
N TRP A 481 -23.16 20.55 -27.11
CA TRP A 481 -23.86 21.81 -27.33
C TRP A 481 -25.28 21.58 -27.87
N CYS A 482 -26.31 21.97 -27.11
CA CYS A 482 -27.71 21.73 -27.48
C CYS A 482 -28.36 22.89 -28.23
N ARG A 483 -27.84 24.12 -28.08
CA ARG A 483 -28.41 25.36 -28.66
C ARG A 483 -28.03 25.53 -30.13
N LYS A 484 -28.66 24.74 -31.02
CA LYS A 484 -28.41 24.75 -32.48
C LYS A 484 -28.57 26.13 -33.15
N GLU A 485 -29.30 27.04 -32.54
CA GLU A 485 -29.52 28.43 -33.01
C GLU A 485 -28.32 29.36 -32.72
N GLN A 486 -27.40 28.96 -31.84
CA GLN A 486 -26.24 29.74 -31.44
C GLN A 486 -24.95 28.99 -31.82
N PRO A 487 -23.94 29.67 -32.40
CA PRO A 487 -22.65 29.03 -32.66
C PRO A 487 -22.01 28.63 -31.32
N TYR A 488 -21.42 27.44 -31.27
CA TYR A 488 -20.68 26.98 -30.10
C TYR A 488 -19.53 27.95 -29.77
N ARG A 489 -19.44 28.31 -28.50
CA ARG A 489 -18.29 28.99 -27.90
C ARG A 489 -17.86 28.15 -26.70
N TYR A 490 -16.56 27.91 -26.59
CA TYR A 490 -15.99 27.30 -25.40
C TYR A 490 -16.30 28.14 -24.15
N ILE A 491 -16.98 27.53 -23.19
CA ILE A 491 -17.26 28.08 -21.86
C ILE A 491 -16.18 27.56 -20.91
N SER A 492 -15.46 28.50 -20.32
CA SER A 492 -14.35 28.25 -19.42
C SER A 492 -14.81 27.86 -18.01
N VAL A 493 -13.93 27.18 -17.26
CA VAL A 493 -14.24 26.77 -15.87
C VAL A 493 -14.71 27.95 -14.99
N PRO A 494 -14.06 29.14 -15.01
CA PRO A 494 -14.56 30.29 -14.24
C PRO A 494 -15.96 30.78 -14.64
N GLU A 495 -16.32 30.74 -15.92
CA GLU A 495 -17.67 31.10 -16.40
C GLU A 495 -18.72 30.10 -15.90
N PHE A 496 -18.38 28.80 -15.80
CA PHE A 496 -19.26 27.83 -15.13
C PHE A 496 -19.40 28.09 -13.63
N VAL A 497 -18.33 28.46 -12.92
CA VAL A 497 -18.37 28.76 -11.48
C VAL A 497 -19.26 29.99 -11.20
N GLU A 498 -19.16 31.03 -12.01
CA GLU A 498 -20.05 32.21 -11.94
C GLU A 498 -21.51 31.81 -12.22
N SER A 499 -21.73 30.99 -13.26
CA SER A 499 -23.06 30.45 -13.59
C SER A 499 -23.65 29.63 -12.42
N PHE A 500 -22.85 28.77 -11.78
CA PHE A 500 -23.27 27.99 -10.61
C PHE A 500 -23.61 28.87 -9.41
N GLY A 501 -22.82 29.93 -9.15
CA GLY A 501 -23.14 30.92 -8.11
C GLY A 501 -24.48 31.65 -8.35
N SER A 502 -24.89 31.80 -9.62
CA SER A 502 -26.21 32.33 -9.97
C SER A 502 -27.34 31.30 -9.95
N PHE A 503 -27.03 30.00 -10.04
CA PHE A 503 -28.00 28.90 -10.04
C PHE A 503 -28.58 28.67 -8.64
N HIS A 504 -29.84 28.23 -8.57
CA HIS A 504 -30.59 28.17 -7.31
C HIS A 504 -29.94 27.29 -6.22
N ILE A 505 -29.26 26.21 -6.60
CA ILE A 505 -28.47 25.37 -5.68
C ILE A 505 -27.23 26.11 -5.16
N GLY A 506 -26.52 26.86 -6.00
CA GLY A 506 -25.34 27.64 -5.60
C GLY A 506 -25.69 28.84 -4.73
N GLN A 507 -26.82 29.51 -4.99
CA GLN A 507 -27.38 30.54 -4.11
C GLN A 507 -27.67 29.96 -2.72
N LYS A 508 -28.38 28.83 -2.65
CA LYS A 508 -28.69 28.13 -1.39
C LYS A 508 -27.42 27.68 -0.64
N LEU A 509 -26.41 27.18 -1.35
CA LEU A 509 -25.12 26.83 -0.75
C LEU A 509 -24.42 28.07 -0.16
N SER A 510 -24.50 29.22 -0.83
CA SER A 510 -23.98 30.50 -0.33
C SER A 510 -24.73 30.97 0.93
N GLU A 511 -26.05 30.78 1.00
CA GLU A 511 -26.86 31.07 2.18
C GLU A 511 -26.53 30.13 3.36
N ASP A 512 -26.47 28.82 3.13
CA ASP A 512 -26.08 27.81 4.14
C ASP A 512 -24.67 28.09 4.70
N LEU A 513 -23.72 28.55 3.87
CA LEU A 513 -22.37 28.93 4.28
C LEU A 513 -22.34 30.22 5.12
N ARG A 514 -23.23 31.20 4.87
CA ARG A 514 -23.31 32.44 5.66
C ARG A 514 -23.81 32.22 7.08
N ILE A 515 -24.57 31.15 7.33
CA ILE A 515 -25.08 30.80 8.66
C ILE A 515 -24.01 29.95 9.36
N PRO A 516 -23.28 30.47 10.36
CA PRO A 516 -22.22 29.71 11.02
C PRO A 516 -22.79 28.50 11.78
N TYR A 517 -22.07 27.38 11.76
CA TYR A 517 -22.46 26.20 12.53
C TYR A 517 -22.35 26.48 14.03
N SER A 518 -23.39 26.13 14.81
CA SER A 518 -23.39 26.33 16.25
C SER A 518 -22.51 25.28 16.95
N LYS A 519 -21.38 25.69 17.52
CA LYS A 519 -20.53 24.79 18.34
C LYS A 519 -21.30 24.11 19.49
N ALA A 520 -22.40 24.71 19.96
CA ALA A 520 -23.24 24.16 21.02
C ALA A 520 -24.10 22.95 20.60
N SER A 521 -24.33 22.73 19.29
CA SER A 521 -25.00 21.52 18.78
C SER A 521 -24.03 20.39 18.44
N THR A 522 -22.73 20.55 18.70
CA THR A 522 -21.72 19.50 18.49
C THR A 522 -21.74 18.50 19.64
N HIS A 523 -22.00 17.23 19.34
CA HIS A 523 -21.89 16.16 20.33
C HIS A 523 -20.43 16.02 20.81
N PRO A 524 -20.13 15.96 22.12
CA PRO A 524 -18.75 15.95 22.62
C PRO A 524 -17.88 14.81 22.06
N ALA A 525 -18.47 13.64 21.81
CA ALA A 525 -17.82 12.47 21.22
C ALA A 525 -17.64 12.54 19.68
N ALA A 526 -17.97 13.66 19.03
CA ALA A 526 -17.83 13.80 17.57
C ALA A 526 -16.42 14.19 17.10
N LEU A 527 -15.62 14.83 17.96
CA LEU A 527 -14.28 15.32 17.62
C LEU A 527 -13.23 14.74 18.58
N GLU A 528 -12.31 13.94 18.04
CA GLU A 528 -11.24 13.30 18.81
C GLU A 528 -10.16 14.32 19.18
N LYS A 529 -9.84 14.42 20.48
CA LYS A 529 -8.81 15.33 21.02
C LYS A 529 -7.51 14.60 21.38
N GLU A 530 -7.56 13.29 21.57
CA GLU A 530 -6.38 12.48 21.86
C GLU A 530 -5.65 12.05 20.58
N LYS A 531 -4.31 12.04 20.63
CA LYS A 531 -3.47 11.74 19.46
C LYS A 531 -3.39 10.25 19.11
N TYR A 532 -3.58 9.36 20.07
CA TYR A 532 -3.49 7.91 19.91
C TYR A 532 -4.66 7.25 20.63
N GLY A 533 -5.19 6.14 20.09
CA GLY A 533 -6.43 5.52 20.59
C GLY A 533 -6.25 4.47 21.69
N ILE A 534 -5.02 4.19 22.12
CA ILE A 534 -4.66 3.23 23.16
C ILE A 534 -3.49 3.75 24.00
N SER A 535 -3.24 3.14 25.17
CA SER A 535 -2.15 3.55 26.04
C SER A 535 -0.76 3.29 25.42
N ASN A 536 0.25 4.09 25.81
CA ASN A 536 1.62 3.92 25.32
C ASN A 536 2.17 2.50 25.56
N TRP A 537 1.76 1.81 26.64
CA TRP A 537 2.23 0.46 26.93
C TRP A 537 1.58 -0.60 26.05
N GLU A 538 0.29 -0.47 25.76
CA GLU A 538 -0.41 -1.33 24.80
C GLU A 538 0.11 -1.10 23.37
N LEU A 539 0.43 0.15 23.02
CA LEU A 539 1.02 0.52 21.74
C LEU A 539 2.41 -0.12 21.57
N PHE A 540 3.25 -0.07 22.61
CA PHE A 540 4.52 -0.78 22.62
C PHE A 540 4.32 -2.30 22.44
N LYS A 541 3.38 -2.92 23.17
CA LYS A 541 3.06 -4.35 23.02
C LYS A 541 2.59 -4.71 21.61
N ALA A 542 1.70 -3.91 21.02
CA ALA A 542 1.18 -4.14 19.67
C ALA A 542 2.30 -4.07 18.61
N CYS A 543 3.13 -3.03 18.65
CA CYS A 543 4.28 -2.91 17.77
C CYS A 543 5.32 -4.03 18.02
N PHE A 544 5.56 -4.43 19.27
CA PHE A 544 6.47 -5.52 19.62
C PHE A 544 6.00 -6.88 19.11
N ALA A 545 4.71 -7.20 19.26
CA ALA A 545 4.12 -8.42 18.71
C ALA A 545 4.23 -8.46 17.18
N ARG A 546 3.99 -7.32 16.50
CA ARG A 546 4.17 -7.18 15.05
C ARG A 546 5.63 -7.41 14.64
N GLU A 547 6.59 -6.74 15.26
CA GLU A 547 8.01 -6.89 14.90
C GLU A 547 8.54 -8.31 15.17
N TRP A 548 8.06 -8.96 16.23
CA TRP A 548 8.35 -10.38 16.50
C TRP A 548 7.80 -11.31 15.42
N LEU A 549 6.55 -11.10 14.99
CA LEU A 549 5.92 -11.84 13.89
C LEU A 549 6.69 -11.67 12.58
N LEU A 550 7.03 -10.43 12.22
CA LEU A 550 7.82 -10.10 11.04
C LEU A 550 9.22 -10.75 11.09
N MET A 551 9.87 -10.75 12.26
CA MET A 551 11.18 -11.40 12.45
C MET A 551 11.08 -12.92 12.29
N LYS A 552 10.03 -13.55 12.82
CA LYS A 552 9.78 -15.00 12.67
C LYS A 552 9.51 -15.40 11.21
N ARG A 553 8.72 -14.60 10.48
CA ARG A 553 8.41 -14.86 9.07
C ARG A 553 9.59 -14.62 8.13
N ASN A 554 10.40 -13.60 8.40
CA ASN A 554 11.63 -13.34 7.66
C ASN A 554 12.87 -14.05 8.28
N SER A 555 12.65 -15.21 8.92
CA SER A 555 13.69 -16.01 9.59
C SER A 555 14.82 -16.44 8.64
N PHE A 556 14.52 -16.66 7.36
CA PHE A 556 15.52 -16.99 6.33
C PHE A 556 16.68 -15.98 6.28
N VAL A 557 16.40 -14.67 6.36
CA VAL A 557 17.45 -13.64 6.33
C VAL A 557 18.37 -13.74 7.54
N TYR A 558 17.84 -14.01 8.73
CA TYR A 558 18.63 -14.17 9.96
C TYR A 558 19.44 -15.47 9.97
N ILE A 559 18.87 -16.56 9.45
CA ILE A 559 19.58 -17.84 9.29
C ILE A 559 20.73 -17.68 8.28
N PHE A 560 20.48 -17.04 7.14
CA PHE A 560 21.51 -16.72 6.16
C PHE A 560 22.61 -15.83 6.74
N LYS A 561 22.26 -14.80 7.52
CA LYS A 561 23.22 -13.92 8.22
C LYS A 561 24.08 -14.66 9.23
N THR A 562 23.46 -15.49 10.06
CA THR A 562 24.16 -16.36 11.03
C THR A 562 25.14 -17.31 10.30
N THR A 563 24.72 -17.84 9.15
CA THR A 563 25.55 -18.72 8.30
C THR A 563 26.71 -17.95 7.67
N GLN A 564 26.47 -16.74 7.14
CA GLN A 564 27.49 -15.84 6.59
C GLN A 564 28.57 -15.52 7.63
N ILE A 565 28.16 -15.18 8.86
CA ILE A 565 29.08 -14.88 9.98
C ILE A 565 29.87 -16.13 10.39
N THR A 566 29.24 -17.30 10.39
CA THR A 566 29.91 -18.58 10.68
C THR A 566 30.99 -18.88 9.64
N ILE A 567 30.69 -18.75 8.35
CA ILE A 567 31.66 -18.93 7.26
C ILE A 567 32.81 -17.92 7.38
N MET A 568 32.51 -16.65 7.65
CA MET A 568 33.53 -15.62 7.82
C MET A 568 34.43 -15.87 9.04
N SER A 569 33.86 -16.40 10.14
CA SER A 569 34.60 -16.82 11.33
C SER A 569 35.55 -18.00 11.03
N ILE A 570 35.10 -18.96 10.20
CA ILE A 570 35.92 -20.09 9.73
C ILE A 570 37.08 -19.61 8.85
N ILE A 571 36.86 -18.62 7.99
CA ILE A 571 37.93 -17.99 7.20
C ILE A 571 38.89 -17.23 8.14
N ALA A 572 38.38 -16.47 9.10
CA ALA A 572 39.21 -15.73 10.06
C ALA A 572 40.13 -16.66 10.88
N MET A 573 39.59 -17.74 11.44
CA MET A 573 40.38 -18.67 12.25
C MET A 573 41.40 -19.52 11.45
N THR A 574 41.19 -19.70 10.14
CA THR A 574 42.14 -20.41 9.28
C THR A 574 43.24 -19.49 8.74
N VAL A 575 42.93 -18.22 8.47
CA VAL A 575 43.91 -17.20 8.07
C VAL A 575 44.85 -16.81 9.22
N PHE A 576 44.31 -16.65 10.43
CA PHE A 576 45.07 -16.22 11.62
C PHE A 576 45.35 -17.39 12.57
N LEU A 577 45.79 -18.55 12.04
CA LEU A 577 45.91 -19.77 12.83
C LEU A 577 47.13 -19.74 13.78
N ARG A 578 46.90 -20.03 15.07
CA ARG A 578 47.87 -19.83 16.18
C ARG A 578 49.26 -20.46 16.01
N THR A 579 49.43 -21.46 15.15
CA THR A 579 50.74 -22.15 14.97
C THR A 579 51.78 -21.25 14.31
N GLU A 580 51.35 -20.29 13.49
CA GLU A 580 52.20 -19.35 12.76
C GLU A 580 52.29 -17.95 13.44
N MET A 581 51.80 -17.85 14.68
CA MET A 581 51.66 -16.60 15.45
C MET A 581 52.21 -16.75 16.87
N LYS A 582 53.53 -16.63 17.04
CA LYS A 582 54.19 -16.71 18.35
C LYS A 582 53.92 -15.44 19.16
N VAL A 583 54.19 -15.52 20.46
CA VAL A 583 53.86 -14.46 21.43
C VAL A 583 55.13 -13.86 22.01
N GLY A 584 55.11 -12.56 22.29
CA GLY A 584 56.26 -11.83 22.86
C GLY A 584 57.21 -11.22 21.84
N GLU A 585 57.05 -11.49 20.55
CA GLU A 585 57.79 -10.80 19.48
C GLU A 585 56.97 -9.64 18.88
N VAL A 586 57.63 -8.51 18.59
CA VAL A 586 56.99 -7.31 18.02
C VAL A 586 56.40 -7.58 16.63
N GLN A 587 57.05 -8.41 15.81
CA GLN A 587 56.58 -8.73 14.45
C GLN A 587 55.26 -9.52 14.48
N ASP A 588 55.18 -10.55 15.33
CA ASP A 588 53.95 -11.33 15.49
C ASP A 588 52.84 -10.56 16.20
N GLY A 589 53.17 -9.62 17.10
CA GLY A 589 52.20 -8.67 17.66
C GLY A 589 51.43 -7.88 16.59
N GLY A 590 52.07 -7.58 15.45
CA GLY A 590 51.40 -7.01 14.28
C GLY A 590 50.32 -7.91 13.66
N LYS A 591 50.55 -9.24 13.64
CA LYS A 591 49.57 -10.23 13.16
C LYS A 591 48.34 -10.28 14.08
N TYR A 592 48.55 -10.32 15.40
CA TYR A 592 47.46 -10.27 16.40
C TYR A 592 46.64 -8.97 16.27
N TYR A 593 47.30 -7.82 16.13
CA TYR A 593 46.60 -6.53 15.93
C TYR A 593 45.78 -6.50 14.62
N GLY A 594 46.31 -7.09 13.54
CA GLY A 594 45.59 -7.27 12.27
C GLY A 594 44.36 -8.18 12.41
N ALA A 595 44.47 -9.30 13.13
CA ALA A 595 43.36 -10.21 13.39
C ALA A 595 42.22 -9.55 14.19
N LEU A 596 42.58 -8.74 15.20
CA LEU A 596 41.65 -7.94 16.00
C LEU A 596 40.90 -6.92 15.13
N PHE A 597 41.63 -6.15 14.30
CA PHE A 597 41.02 -5.16 13.41
C PHE A 597 40.15 -5.78 12.32
N PHE A 598 40.59 -6.88 11.70
CA PHE A 598 39.78 -7.63 10.73
C PHE A 598 38.47 -8.12 11.35
N SER A 599 38.53 -8.64 12.58
CA SER A 599 37.33 -9.05 13.32
C SER A 599 36.39 -7.86 13.57
N LEU A 600 36.93 -6.72 13.98
CA LEU A 600 36.16 -5.50 14.25
C LEU A 600 35.49 -4.95 12.97
N ILE A 601 36.19 -4.97 11.84
CA ILE A 601 35.66 -4.64 10.51
C ILE A 601 34.46 -5.51 10.15
N ASN A 602 34.55 -6.83 10.31
CA ASN A 602 33.46 -7.75 9.95
C ASN A 602 32.18 -7.48 10.76
N VAL A 603 32.32 -7.23 12.06
CA VAL A 603 31.18 -6.89 12.93
C VAL A 603 30.58 -5.52 12.59
N MET A 604 31.38 -4.54 12.17
CA MET A 604 30.85 -3.26 11.67
C MET A 604 30.09 -3.43 10.35
N PHE A 605 30.66 -4.16 9.38
CA PHE A 605 30.04 -4.37 8.06
C PHE A 605 28.67 -5.04 8.13
N ASN A 606 28.44 -5.91 9.12
CA ASN A 606 27.14 -6.56 9.31
C ASN A 606 26.00 -5.54 9.50
N GLY A 607 26.29 -4.37 10.10
CA GLY A 607 25.34 -3.29 10.27
C GLY A 607 24.78 -2.70 8.96
N MET A 608 25.51 -2.78 7.84
CA MET A 608 25.00 -2.34 6.53
C MET A 608 23.74 -3.10 6.09
N ALA A 609 23.58 -4.37 6.51
CA ALA A 609 22.37 -5.13 6.20
C ALA A 609 21.13 -4.63 6.96
N GLU A 610 21.32 -4.09 8.16
CA GLU A 610 20.25 -3.48 8.97
C GLU A 610 19.78 -2.15 8.35
N MET A 611 20.67 -1.41 7.68
CA MET A 611 20.30 -0.23 6.90
C MET A 611 19.25 -0.58 5.85
N ALA A 612 19.55 -1.50 4.94
CA ALA A 612 18.63 -1.95 3.89
C ALA A 612 17.31 -2.50 4.46
N MET A 613 17.36 -3.37 5.48
CA MET A 613 16.16 -3.89 6.14
C MET A 613 15.29 -2.78 6.76
N THR A 614 15.90 -1.69 7.24
CA THR A 614 15.18 -0.52 7.75
C THR A 614 14.55 0.28 6.60
N MET A 615 15.29 0.49 5.50
CA MET A 615 14.84 1.23 4.32
C MET A 615 13.54 0.67 3.72
N PHE A 616 13.47 -0.65 3.50
CA PHE A 616 12.26 -1.31 2.98
C PHE A 616 11.01 -1.10 3.86
N ARG A 617 11.17 -0.77 5.14
CA ARG A 617 10.07 -0.57 6.10
C ARG A 617 9.62 0.89 6.22
N LEU A 618 10.45 1.86 5.81
CA LEU A 618 10.16 3.29 5.96
C LEU A 618 8.86 3.76 5.26
N PRO A 619 8.49 3.31 4.04
CA PRO A 619 7.27 3.78 3.37
C PRO A 619 5.99 3.47 4.16
N VAL A 620 5.88 2.24 4.69
CA VAL A 620 4.73 1.82 5.51
C VAL A 620 4.75 2.52 6.88
N PHE A 621 5.95 2.70 7.46
CA PHE A 621 6.13 3.48 8.68
C PHE A 621 5.61 4.92 8.53
N PHE A 622 6.00 5.64 7.47
CA PHE A 622 5.55 7.02 7.26
C PHE A 622 4.03 7.08 7.04
N LYS A 623 3.45 6.17 6.25
CA LYS A 623 1.99 6.04 6.09
C LYS A 623 1.29 5.95 7.47
N GLN A 624 1.71 5.00 8.31
CA GLN A 624 1.07 4.71 9.60
C GLN A 624 1.33 5.82 10.64
N ARG A 625 2.53 6.42 10.65
CA ARG A 625 2.87 7.59 11.47
C ARG A 625 1.97 8.78 11.15
N ASP A 626 1.79 9.09 9.87
CA ASP A 626 1.04 10.28 9.41
C ASP A 626 -0.49 10.11 9.57
N PHE A 627 -0.97 8.88 9.72
CA PHE A 627 -2.35 8.56 10.15
C PHE A 627 -2.48 8.36 11.67
N LEU A 628 -1.44 8.70 12.44
CA LEU A 628 -1.41 8.60 13.91
C LEU A 628 -1.75 7.19 14.46
N PHE A 629 -1.34 6.14 13.75
CA PHE A 629 -1.43 4.77 14.29
C PHE A 629 -0.49 4.62 15.49
N TYR A 630 0.76 5.08 15.34
CA TYR A 630 1.77 5.05 16.40
C TYR A 630 2.89 6.10 16.18
N PRO A 631 3.59 6.54 17.24
CA PRO A 631 4.75 7.43 17.16
C PRO A 631 6.05 6.69 16.78
N ALA A 632 7.07 7.45 16.36
CA ALA A 632 8.37 6.91 15.94
C ALA A 632 9.06 6.01 16.98
N TRP A 633 8.92 6.31 18.28
CA TRP A 633 9.53 5.49 19.34
C TRP A 633 8.89 4.09 19.43
N ALA A 634 7.59 3.95 19.13
CA ALA A 634 6.88 2.66 19.18
C ALA A 634 7.32 1.74 18.04
N PHE A 635 7.82 2.29 16.93
CA PHE A 635 8.50 1.55 15.86
C PHE A 635 9.95 1.19 16.24
N ALA A 636 10.71 2.17 16.73
CA ALA A 636 12.15 2.01 16.94
C ALA A 636 12.52 1.11 18.14
N LEU A 637 11.81 1.24 19.28
CA LEU A 637 12.18 0.52 20.50
C LEU A 637 12.02 -1.01 20.37
N PRO A 638 10.93 -1.56 19.80
CA PRO A 638 10.85 -3.01 19.57
C PRO A 638 11.96 -3.54 18.67
N ILE A 639 12.31 -2.83 17.60
CA ILE A 639 13.41 -3.22 16.70
C ILE A 639 14.73 -3.29 17.49
N TRP A 640 15.04 -2.29 18.31
CA TRP A 640 16.26 -2.30 19.13
C TRP A 640 16.26 -3.44 20.15
N VAL A 641 15.18 -3.64 20.90
CA VAL A 641 15.07 -4.70 21.92
C VAL A 641 15.20 -6.09 21.31
N LEU A 642 14.51 -6.37 20.20
CA LEU A 642 14.58 -7.67 19.49
C LEU A 642 15.95 -7.97 18.87
N ARG A 643 16.80 -6.94 18.70
CA ARG A 643 18.15 -7.08 18.14
C ARG A 643 19.22 -7.35 19.19
N ILE A 644 18.93 -7.19 20.48
CA ILE A 644 19.87 -7.53 21.57
C ILE A 644 20.18 -9.05 21.58
N PRO A 645 19.20 -9.98 21.57
CA PRO A 645 19.48 -11.42 21.55
C PRO A 645 20.22 -11.88 20.28
N VAL A 646 19.84 -11.36 19.11
CA VAL A 646 20.49 -11.68 17.82
C VAL A 646 21.96 -11.24 17.84
N SER A 647 22.23 -10.05 18.36
CA SER A 647 23.59 -9.51 18.47
C SER A 647 24.48 -10.25 19.47
N LEU A 648 23.92 -10.73 20.58
CA LEU A 648 24.61 -11.63 21.52
C LEU A 648 24.97 -12.97 20.84
N MET A 649 24.04 -13.55 20.09
CA MET A 649 24.26 -14.80 19.34
C MET A 649 25.35 -14.64 18.28
N GLU A 650 25.27 -13.61 17.43
CA GLU A 650 26.24 -13.38 16.34
C GLU A 650 27.65 -13.08 16.88
N SER A 651 27.76 -12.25 17.92
CA SER A 651 29.04 -11.97 18.60
C SER A 651 29.61 -13.22 19.29
N GLY A 652 28.72 -14.07 19.82
CA GLY A 652 29.08 -15.32 20.48
C GLY A 652 29.64 -16.35 19.51
N ILE A 653 28.98 -16.55 18.36
CA ILE A 653 29.45 -17.43 17.29
C ILE A 653 30.84 -17.00 16.81
N TRP A 654 31.03 -15.71 16.54
CA TRP A 654 32.33 -15.18 16.11
C TRP A 654 33.44 -15.54 17.11
N ILE A 655 33.22 -15.26 18.39
CA ILE A 655 34.26 -15.39 19.43
C ILE A 655 34.50 -16.83 19.84
N ILE A 656 33.46 -17.67 19.95
CA ILE A 656 33.62 -19.10 20.25
C ILE A 656 34.49 -19.79 19.19
N LEU A 657 34.31 -19.42 17.91
CA LEU A 657 35.07 -19.99 16.79
C LEU A 657 36.49 -19.41 16.67
N THR A 658 36.67 -18.09 16.87
CA THR A 658 37.95 -17.41 16.57
C THR A 658 38.89 -17.27 17.76
N TYR A 659 38.40 -17.26 19.02
CA TYR A 659 39.22 -16.78 20.13
C TYR A 659 40.42 -17.68 20.47
N TYR A 660 40.16 -18.95 20.77
CA TYR A 660 41.18 -19.93 21.16
C TYR A 660 41.92 -20.55 19.96
N THR A 661 41.37 -20.42 18.75
CA THR A 661 41.94 -20.91 17.49
C THR A 661 43.00 -19.95 16.94
N ILE A 662 42.75 -18.62 17.04
CA ILE A 662 43.75 -17.58 16.77
C ILE A 662 44.78 -17.48 17.90
N GLY A 663 44.39 -17.78 19.14
CA GLY A 663 45.30 -17.84 20.29
C GLY A 663 45.41 -16.52 21.06
N PHE A 664 44.30 -15.76 21.16
CA PHE A 664 44.20 -14.61 22.07
C PHE A 664 44.37 -15.03 23.54
N ALA A 665 44.52 -14.05 24.42
CA ALA A 665 44.83 -14.23 25.84
C ALA A 665 43.92 -15.29 26.53
N PRO A 666 44.46 -16.41 27.03
CA PRO A 666 43.67 -17.60 27.37
C PRO A 666 42.79 -17.46 28.62
N ALA A 667 42.92 -16.36 29.37
CA ALA A 667 42.14 -16.12 30.58
C ALA A 667 40.64 -15.94 30.28
N ALA A 668 39.79 -16.69 30.99
CA ALA A 668 38.33 -16.62 30.83
C ALA A 668 37.77 -15.20 31.05
N SER A 669 38.36 -14.41 31.95
CA SER A 669 38.01 -13.00 32.15
C SER A 669 38.26 -12.14 30.89
N ARG A 670 39.37 -12.37 30.18
CA ARG A 670 39.69 -11.69 28.91
C ARG A 670 38.80 -12.18 27.77
N PHE A 671 38.40 -13.45 27.75
CA PHE A 671 37.38 -13.97 26.82
C PHE A 671 36.05 -13.22 26.97
N PHE A 672 35.52 -13.10 28.19
CA PHE A 672 34.26 -12.37 28.43
C PHE A 672 34.39 -10.85 28.20
N LYS A 673 35.56 -10.25 28.49
CA LYS A 673 35.84 -8.86 28.11
C LYS A 673 35.84 -8.66 26.59
N GLN A 674 36.42 -9.59 25.83
CA GLN A 674 36.40 -9.57 24.37
C GLN A 674 34.94 -9.67 23.87
N PHE A 675 34.17 -10.62 24.41
CA PHE A 675 32.75 -10.81 24.07
C PHE A 675 31.91 -9.56 24.32
N LEU A 676 32.06 -8.91 25.48
CA LEU A 676 31.36 -7.67 25.79
C LEU A 676 31.75 -6.53 24.84
N ALA A 677 33.02 -6.42 24.45
CA ALA A 677 33.49 -5.41 23.51
C ALA A 677 32.88 -5.60 22.10
N PHE A 678 32.93 -6.82 21.56
CA PHE A 678 32.34 -7.13 20.25
C PHE A 678 30.82 -6.95 20.22
N PHE A 679 30.12 -7.40 21.27
CA PHE A 679 28.67 -7.16 21.42
C PHE A 679 28.35 -5.65 21.45
N SER A 680 29.13 -4.86 22.19
CA SER A 680 28.93 -3.40 22.28
C SER A 680 29.18 -2.69 20.95
N VAL A 681 30.22 -3.09 20.21
CA VAL A 681 30.48 -2.60 18.84
C VAL A 681 29.36 -3.00 17.90
N HIS A 682 28.86 -4.23 17.98
CA HIS A 682 27.78 -4.70 17.13
C HIS A 682 26.46 -3.94 17.37
N GLN A 683 26.08 -3.72 18.64
CA GLN A 683 24.94 -2.88 19.00
C GLN A 683 25.09 -1.44 18.48
N MET A 684 26.27 -0.85 18.64
CA MET A 684 26.59 0.48 18.13
C MET A 684 26.47 0.53 16.60
N ALA A 685 27.07 -0.42 15.87
CA ALA A 685 27.00 -0.50 14.42
C ALA A 685 25.54 -0.61 13.92
N LEU A 686 24.75 -1.54 14.48
CA LEU A 686 23.34 -1.70 14.15
C LEU A 686 22.54 -0.40 14.35
N SER A 687 22.78 0.32 15.45
CA SER A 687 22.10 1.60 15.72
C SER A 687 22.56 2.74 14.79
N LEU A 688 23.85 2.81 14.46
CA LEU A 688 24.41 3.79 13.51
C LEU A 688 23.77 3.62 12.12
N PHE A 689 23.69 2.39 11.62
CA PHE A 689 23.14 2.12 10.29
C PHE A 689 21.62 2.29 10.20
N ARG A 690 20.86 2.06 11.28
CA ARG A 690 19.44 2.49 11.37
C ARG A 690 19.31 4.02 11.31
N PHE A 691 20.16 4.74 12.04
CA PHE A 691 20.16 6.20 12.00
C PHE A 691 20.46 6.74 10.58
N ILE A 692 21.47 6.19 9.90
CA ILE A 692 21.79 6.54 8.50
C ILE A 692 20.61 6.24 7.57
N ALA A 693 19.92 5.10 7.73
CA ALA A 693 18.70 4.79 6.98
C ALA A 693 17.61 5.87 7.16
N SER A 694 17.35 6.31 8.40
CA SER A 694 16.35 7.34 8.70
C SER A 694 16.68 8.72 8.14
N ILE A 695 17.96 9.07 7.97
CA ILE A 695 18.37 10.29 7.27
C ILE A 695 18.19 10.11 5.76
N GLY A 696 18.70 8.99 5.24
CA GLY A 696 18.79 8.70 3.81
C GLY A 696 17.43 8.64 3.11
N ARG A 697 16.44 7.96 3.71
CA ARG A 697 15.03 7.84 3.26
C ARG A 697 14.79 7.27 1.84
N THR A 698 15.80 7.22 0.98
CA THR A 698 15.87 6.42 -0.24
C THR A 698 17.13 5.55 -0.25
N GLU A 699 17.06 4.39 -0.90
CA GLU A 699 18.18 3.43 -0.98
C GLU A 699 19.47 4.04 -1.52
N VAL A 700 19.39 4.85 -2.57
CA VAL A 700 20.57 5.46 -3.22
C VAL A 700 21.31 6.39 -2.25
N VAL A 701 20.58 7.25 -1.54
CA VAL A 701 21.16 8.20 -0.58
C VAL A 701 21.69 7.47 0.65
N ALA A 702 20.92 6.51 1.20
CA ALA A 702 21.33 5.73 2.36
C ALA A 702 22.61 4.92 2.10
N ASN A 703 22.70 4.19 0.99
CA ASN A 703 23.90 3.40 0.65
C ASN A 703 25.13 4.27 0.42
N THR A 704 24.97 5.46 -0.19
CA THR A 704 26.06 6.43 -0.37
C THR A 704 26.57 6.96 0.98
N LEU A 705 25.65 7.39 1.86
CA LEU A 705 25.99 7.87 3.21
C LEU A 705 26.59 6.78 4.09
N GLY A 706 26.05 5.55 4.03
CA GLY A 706 26.54 4.40 4.80
C GLY A 706 27.96 4.02 4.43
N THR A 707 28.26 3.91 3.14
CA THR A 707 29.60 3.59 2.64
C THR A 707 30.62 4.69 2.97
N PHE A 708 30.24 5.96 2.83
CA PHE A 708 31.09 7.09 3.22
C PHE A 708 31.35 7.13 4.73
N THR A 709 30.33 6.91 5.56
CA THR A 709 30.47 6.88 7.01
C THR A 709 31.40 5.75 7.45
N LEU A 710 31.26 4.56 6.87
CA LEU A 710 32.12 3.40 7.13
C LEU A 710 33.60 3.70 6.81
N LEU A 711 33.89 4.36 5.69
CA LEU A 711 35.24 4.81 5.35
C LEU A 711 35.82 5.75 6.43
N VAL A 712 35.07 6.78 6.81
CA VAL A 712 35.50 7.77 7.83
C VAL A 712 35.74 7.09 9.19
N VAL A 713 34.81 6.23 9.62
CA VAL A 713 34.88 5.50 10.89
C VAL A 713 36.07 4.54 10.95
N PHE A 714 36.43 3.88 9.83
CA PHE A 714 37.60 3.01 9.74
C PHE A 714 38.94 3.78 9.73
N VAL A 715 39.03 4.87 8.96
CA VAL A 715 40.25 5.70 8.89
C VAL A 715 40.56 6.30 10.27
N LEU A 716 39.54 6.84 10.96
CA LEU A 716 39.66 7.45 12.28
C LEU A 716 39.63 6.44 13.44
N GLY A 717 39.68 5.13 13.15
CA GLY A 717 39.60 4.06 14.15
C GLY A 717 40.90 3.74 14.90
N GLY A 718 42.04 4.36 14.56
CA GLY A 718 43.33 4.14 15.22
C GLY A 718 44.16 2.95 14.69
N PHE A 719 43.68 2.22 13.67
CA PHE A 719 44.45 1.15 13.02
C PHE A 719 45.11 1.62 11.72
N ILE A 720 44.34 2.27 10.83
CA ILE A 720 44.80 2.73 9.51
C ILE A 720 45.72 3.94 9.66
N VAL A 721 45.27 4.94 10.43
CA VAL A 721 46.07 6.09 10.86
C VAL A 721 46.21 5.98 12.38
N ALA A 722 47.44 6.01 12.89
CA ALA A 722 47.66 5.99 14.33
C ALA A 722 47.27 7.35 14.92
N LYS A 723 46.84 7.37 16.19
CA LYS A 723 46.37 8.59 16.87
C LYS A 723 47.38 9.74 16.78
N ASP A 724 48.67 9.43 16.97
CA ASP A 724 49.74 10.42 17.04
C ASP A 724 50.21 10.91 15.65
N ASP A 725 49.80 10.22 14.58
CA ASP A 725 50.00 10.65 13.18
C ASP A 725 48.86 11.60 12.69
N ILE A 726 47.80 11.79 13.49
CA ILE A 726 46.68 12.67 13.15
C ILE A 726 47.03 14.10 13.56
N GLU A 727 47.05 15.00 12.57
CA GLU A 727 47.28 16.43 12.78
C GLU A 727 46.38 17.03 13.89
N PRO A 728 46.89 17.93 14.76
CA PRO A 728 46.16 18.40 15.94
C PRO A 728 44.78 19.03 15.66
N TRP A 729 44.54 19.55 14.46
CA TRP A 729 43.25 20.11 14.06
C TRP A 729 42.20 19.06 13.63
N MET A 730 42.62 17.81 13.37
CA MET A 730 41.74 16.66 13.05
C MET A 730 41.54 15.71 14.22
N ILE A 731 42.30 15.84 15.32
CA ILE A 731 42.32 14.85 16.42
C ILE A 731 40.95 14.62 17.08
N TRP A 732 40.04 15.60 17.03
CA TRP A 732 38.66 15.43 17.50
C TRP A 732 37.90 14.33 16.71
N GLY A 733 38.27 14.11 15.45
CA GLY A 733 37.73 13.05 14.59
C GLY A 733 38.05 11.64 15.11
N TYR A 734 39.20 11.45 15.75
CA TYR A 734 39.56 10.21 16.43
C TYR A 734 38.68 9.98 17.66
N TYR A 735 38.45 11.03 18.47
CA TYR A 735 37.64 10.93 19.70
C TYR A 735 36.13 10.79 19.47
N ILE A 736 35.61 11.29 18.34
CA ILE A 736 34.19 11.12 17.96
C ILE A 736 33.92 9.78 17.24
N SER A 737 34.96 9.10 16.74
CA SER A 737 34.81 7.82 16.05
C SER A 737 34.49 6.69 17.05
N PRO A 738 33.34 6.00 16.94
CA PRO A 738 33.03 4.90 17.85
C PRO A 738 33.95 3.68 17.63
N MET A 739 34.56 3.55 16.44
CA MET A 739 35.55 2.51 16.13
C MET A 739 36.81 2.62 16.98
N MET A 740 37.20 3.84 17.37
CA MET A 740 38.36 4.08 18.23
C MET A 740 38.22 3.37 19.59
N TYR A 741 37.05 3.45 20.20
CA TYR A 741 36.75 2.78 21.47
C TYR A 741 36.68 1.26 21.28
N GLY A 742 36.10 0.78 20.18
CA GLY A 742 36.13 -0.65 19.82
C GLY A 742 37.54 -1.21 19.70
N GLN A 743 38.41 -0.52 18.95
CA GLN A 743 39.80 -0.90 18.72
C GLN A 743 40.63 -0.83 20.00
N ASN A 744 40.44 0.21 20.84
CA ASN A 744 41.11 0.31 22.14
C ASN A 744 40.67 -0.80 23.10
N ALA A 745 39.37 -1.08 23.22
CA ALA A 745 38.87 -2.13 24.12
C ALA A 745 39.51 -3.49 23.80
N ILE A 746 39.54 -3.91 22.53
CA ILE A 746 40.09 -5.22 22.14
C ILE A 746 41.63 -5.25 22.19
N ALA A 747 42.31 -4.14 21.87
CA ALA A 747 43.78 -4.08 21.92
C ALA A 747 44.32 -4.09 23.37
N ILE A 748 43.70 -3.32 24.27
CA ILE A 748 44.02 -3.30 25.70
C ILE A 748 43.79 -4.69 26.32
N ASN A 749 42.70 -5.36 25.93
CA ASN A 749 42.35 -6.68 26.44
C ASN A 749 43.32 -7.80 25.99
N GLU A 750 43.99 -7.66 24.84
CA GLU A 750 45.03 -8.60 24.40
C GLU A 750 46.43 -8.20 24.90
N PHE A 751 46.91 -6.99 24.59
CA PHE A 751 48.33 -6.63 24.77
C PHE A 751 48.74 -6.28 26.21
N LEU A 752 47.79 -6.14 27.14
CA LEU A 752 48.10 -6.06 28.58
C LEU A 752 48.09 -7.43 29.26
N ASP A 753 48.10 -8.53 28.51
CA ASP A 753 48.26 -9.88 29.08
C ASP A 753 49.71 -10.18 29.49
N GLU A 754 49.89 -11.03 30.51
CA GLU A 754 51.22 -11.42 31.01
C GLU A 754 52.08 -12.06 29.92
N ARG A 755 51.49 -12.71 28.91
CA ARG A 755 52.20 -13.24 27.74
C ARG A 755 52.97 -12.17 26.95
N TRP A 756 52.55 -10.91 27.03
CA TRP A 756 53.19 -9.76 26.37
C TRP A 756 54.11 -8.96 27.32
N SER A 757 54.37 -9.47 28.53
CA SER A 757 55.24 -8.83 29.54
C SER A 757 56.75 -8.98 29.28
N ALA A 758 57.14 -9.64 28.17
CA ALA A 758 58.54 -9.78 27.78
C ALA A 758 59.26 -8.41 27.75
N PRO A 759 60.50 -8.29 28.26
CA PRO A 759 61.21 -7.03 28.34
C PRO A 759 61.60 -6.53 26.95
N ASN A 760 61.26 -5.28 26.65
CA ASN A 760 61.54 -4.67 25.36
C ASN A 760 63.04 -4.35 25.21
N GLN A 761 63.68 -4.91 24.18
CA GLN A 761 65.10 -4.67 23.87
C GLN A 761 65.32 -3.52 22.85
N GLY A 762 64.23 -2.93 22.33
CA GLY A 762 64.28 -1.86 21.33
C GLY A 762 64.62 -0.48 21.93
N ARG A 763 65.65 0.19 21.39
CA ARG A 763 66.16 1.49 21.88
C ARG A 763 65.27 2.72 21.56
N THR A 764 64.18 2.55 20.80
CA THR A 764 63.42 3.67 20.22
C THR A 764 62.32 4.22 21.13
N TYR A 765 61.78 3.42 22.06
CA TYR A 765 60.71 3.85 22.98
C TYR A 765 60.91 3.22 24.36
N SER A 766 60.87 4.06 25.41
CA SER A 766 61.20 3.69 26.81
C SER A 766 60.06 2.97 27.57
N GLU A 767 59.32 2.08 26.91
CA GLU A 767 58.28 1.26 27.58
C GLU A 767 58.84 -0.11 28.02
N PRO A 768 58.46 -0.62 29.21
CA PRO A 768 59.13 -1.76 29.83
C PRO A 768 58.78 -3.12 29.21
N THR A 769 57.60 -3.26 28.59
CA THR A 769 57.11 -4.53 28.06
C THR A 769 56.75 -4.43 26.58
N VAL A 770 56.89 -5.53 25.84
CA VAL A 770 56.51 -5.63 24.41
C VAL A 770 55.04 -5.25 24.19
N GLY A 771 54.13 -5.65 25.09
CA GLY A 771 52.71 -5.28 25.01
C GLY A 771 52.44 -3.77 25.10
N LYS A 772 53.05 -3.08 26.07
CA LYS A 772 52.94 -1.61 26.19
C LYS A 772 53.61 -0.88 25.04
N PHE A 773 54.73 -1.42 24.55
CA PHE A 773 55.41 -0.91 23.36
C PHE A 773 54.52 -1.01 22.11
N LEU A 774 53.85 -2.14 21.88
CA LEU A 774 52.94 -2.33 20.74
C LEU A 774 51.73 -1.37 20.79
N LEU A 775 51.14 -1.18 21.98
CA LEU A 775 50.06 -0.20 22.17
C LEU A 775 50.54 1.23 21.90
N LYS A 776 51.69 1.64 22.46
CA LYS A 776 52.24 2.99 22.30
C LYS A 776 52.66 3.28 20.85
N MET A 777 53.27 2.31 20.16
CA MET A 777 53.62 2.42 18.73
C MET A 777 52.40 2.68 17.82
N ARG A 778 51.19 2.31 18.27
CA ARG A 778 49.94 2.54 17.54
C ARG A 778 49.10 3.70 18.09
N GLY A 779 49.63 4.48 19.04
CA GLY A 779 48.92 5.60 19.68
C GLY A 779 47.73 5.18 20.55
N MET A 780 47.76 3.95 21.09
CA MET A 780 46.67 3.34 21.87
C MET A 780 46.88 3.58 23.37
N PHE A 781 45.80 3.52 24.17
CA PHE A 781 45.89 3.72 25.62
C PHE A 781 46.56 2.54 26.34
N LEU A 782 47.28 2.84 27.42
CA LEU A 782 48.19 1.90 28.12
C LEU A 782 47.64 1.34 29.45
N GLU A 783 46.50 1.84 29.92
CA GLU A 783 45.98 1.58 31.26
C GLU A 783 44.66 0.80 31.21
N GLU A 784 44.49 -0.22 32.05
CA GLU A 784 43.37 -1.17 31.94
C GLU A 784 41.98 -0.52 32.09
N TYR A 785 41.85 0.58 32.82
CA TYR A 785 40.54 1.21 33.04
C TYR A 785 39.94 1.80 31.75
N TRP A 786 40.76 2.11 30.73
CA TRP A 786 40.31 2.56 29.41
C TRP A 786 39.48 1.50 28.66
N TYR A 787 39.59 0.22 29.02
CA TYR A 787 38.68 -0.82 28.55
C TYR A 787 37.22 -0.50 28.94
N TRP A 788 36.97 -0.18 30.21
CA TRP A 788 35.62 0.10 30.71
C TRP A 788 35.08 1.43 30.21
N ILE A 789 35.94 2.45 30.07
CA ILE A 789 35.58 3.71 29.40
C ILE A 789 35.15 3.44 27.96
N SER A 790 35.90 2.60 27.24
CA SER A 790 35.60 2.25 25.84
C SER A 790 34.27 1.50 25.70
N VAL A 791 33.99 0.51 26.57
CA VAL A 791 32.71 -0.19 26.59
C VAL A 791 31.55 0.77 26.93
N GLY A 792 31.73 1.62 27.94
CA GLY A 792 30.74 2.65 28.31
C GLY A 792 30.46 3.64 27.18
N ALA A 793 31.50 4.08 26.48
CA ALA A 793 31.38 4.94 25.30
C ALA A 793 30.62 4.26 24.16
N LEU A 794 30.91 2.99 23.84
CA LEU A 794 30.20 2.23 22.81
C LEU A 794 28.70 2.06 23.12
N VAL A 795 28.35 1.76 24.37
CA VAL A 795 26.95 1.71 24.83
C VAL A 795 26.31 3.10 24.74
N GLY A 796 27.03 4.16 25.13
CA GLY A 796 26.59 5.55 24.98
C GLY A 796 26.32 5.94 23.53
N PHE A 797 27.19 5.58 22.59
CA PHE A 797 26.97 5.75 21.15
C PHE A 797 25.76 4.96 20.66
N SER A 798 25.56 3.72 21.13
CA SER A 798 24.40 2.93 20.73
C SER A 798 23.08 3.56 21.20
N LEU A 799 23.03 4.07 22.43
CA LEU A 799 21.88 4.82 22.93
C LEU A 799 21.68 6.12 22.14
N LEU A 800 22.75 6.88 21.90
CA LEU A 800 22.72 8.13 21.12
C LEU A 800 22.15 7.91 19.72
N PHE A 801 22.65 6.92 18.96
CA PHE A 801 22.16 6.66 17.61
C PHE A 801 20.71 6.15 17.59
N ASN A 802 20.26 5.37 18.59
CA ASN A 802 18.84 5.01 18.71
C ASN A 802 17.95 6.23 19.03
N VAL A 803 18.40 7.16 19.90
CA VAL A 803 17.67 8.42 20.18
C VAL A 803 17.62 9.30 18.92
N LEU A 804 18.74 9.44 18.20
CA LEU A 804 18.80 10.19 16.96
C LEU A 804 17.96 9.55 15.84
N PHE A 805 17.86 8.22 15.79
CA PHE A 805 16.97 7.49 14.89
C PHE A 805 15.49 7.78 15.18
N VAL A 806 15.07 7.74 16.45
CA VAL A 806 13.71 8.14 16.88
C VAL A 806 13.44 9.59 16.52
N TRP A 807 14.39 10.49 16.78
CA TRP A 807 14.28 11.92 16.49
C TRP A 807 14.14 12.18 14.99
N ALA A 808 15.01 11.57 14.17
CA ALA A 808 14.96 11.65 12.71
C ALA A 808 13.59 11.19 12.16
N LEU A 809 13.10 10.02 12.59
CA LEU A 809 11.79 9.50 12.17
C LEU A 809 10.58 10.30 12.70
N THR A 810 10.76 11.08 13.76
CA THR A 810 9.71 11.97 14.29
C THR A 810 9.55 13.24 13.45
N TYR A 811 10.65 13.80 12.94
CA TYR A 811 10.65 15.13 12.30
C TYR A 811 10.86 15.12 10.79
N LEU A 812 11.54 14.12 10.23
CA LEU A 812 11.75 13.98 8.78
C LEU A 812 10.54 13.33 8.14
N ASP A 813 10.06 13.91 7.04
CA ASP A 813 9.04 13.34 6.18
C ASP A 813 9.70 12.51 5.06
N PRO A 814 8.96 11.64 4.33
CA PRO A 814 9.50 10.97 3.14
C PRO A 814 10.10 11.98 2.16
N LEU A 815 11.17 11.57 1.45
CA LEU A 815 11.72 12.39 0.36
C LEU A 815 10.69 12.42 -0.76
N GLY A 816 10.07 13.59 -0.98
CA GLY A 816 8.99 13.74 -1.94
C GLY A 816 9.46 13.52 -3.38
N ASP A 817 8.70 12.72 -4.13
CA ASP A 817 8.91 12.53 -5.56
C ASP A 817 8.77 13.86 -6.31
N THR A 818 9.46 13.97 -7.46
CA THR A 818 9.50 15.19 -8.27
C THR A 818 8.09 15.63 -8.68
N LYS A 819 7.67 16.79 -8.13
CA LYS A 819 6.36 17.41 -8.36
C LYS A 819 6.01 17.50 -9.84
N SER A 820 4.73 17.32 -10.16
CA SER A 820 4.15 17.33 -11.51
C SER A 820 4.71 18.46 -12.40
N ILE A 821 5.24 18.08 -13.56
CA ILE A 821 5.79 19.02 -14.54
C ILE A 821 4.65 19.81 -15.18
N LEU A 822 4.67 21.14 -15.07
CA LEU A 822 3.83 22.00 -15.89
C LEU A 822 4.45 22.20 -17.27
N LEU A 823 3.63 22.00 -18.30
CA LEU A 823 3.91 22.45 -19.66
C LEU A 823 3.68 23.97 -19.73
N ASP A 824 4.60 24.70 -20.37
CA ASP A 824 4.59 26.17 -20.41
C ASP A 824 3.67 26.66 -21.56
N ASP A 825 2.37 26.42 -21.43
CA ASP A 825 1.35 26.73 -22.45
C ASP A 825 1.33 28.22 -22.86
N ASP A 826 1.79 29.12 -21.99
CA ASP A 826 1.91 30.56 -22.27
C ASP A 826 2.90 30.88 -23.41
N ALA A 827 3.82 29.97 -23.73
CA ALA A 827 4.70 30.10 -24.90
C ALA A 827 3.91 30.04 -26.23
N SER A 828 2.76 29.34 -26.25
CA SER A 828 1.86 29.31 -27.41
C SER A 828 1.06 30.61 -27.54
N LYS A 829 0.56 31.15 -26.42
CA LYS A 829 -0.23 32.40 -26.37
C LYS A 829 0.59 33.66 -26.67
N LYS A 830 1.89 33.69 -26.33
CA LYS A 830 2.75 34.85 -26.63
C LYS A 830 3.16 34.95 -28.09
N LYS A 831 3.19 33.84 -28.86
CA LYS A 831 3.51 33.88 -30.30
C LYS A 831 2.36 34.38 -31.18
N SER A 832 1.13 34.44 -30.69
CA SER A 832 -0.05 34.86 -31.46
C SER A 832 -0.46 36.33 -31.29
N SER A 833 0.24 37.13 -30.47
CA SER A 833 -0.11 38.55 -30.22
C SER A 833 0.94 39.59 -30.63
N SER A 834 2.12 39.19 -31.11
CA SER A 834 3.17 40.11 -31.56
C SER A 834 3.45 40.01 -33.06
N ASN A 835 2.54 40.54 -33.89
CA ASN A 835 2.84 41.12 -35.21
C ASN A 835 1.60 41.84 -35.76
N GLY A 836 1.45 43.11 -35.41
CA GLY A 836 0.46 44.03 -36.00
C GLY A 836 1.16 45.15 -36.77
N GLN A 837 0.57 45.55 -37.91
CA GLN A 837 0.99 46.61 -38.85
C GLN A 837 2.23 46.23 -39.71
N GLN A 838 2.13 46.03 -41.01
CA GLN A 838 1.55 46.95 -42.01
C GLN A 838 0.84 46.27 -43.20
N THR A 839 -0.30 46.85 -43.60
CA THR A 839 -0.81 47.09 -44.98
C THR A 839 0.09 46.64 -46.15
N LYS A 840 -0.32 46.01 -47.25
CA LYS A 840 -1.62 45.86 -47.99
C LYS A 840 -1.44 44.71 -49.03
N SER A 841 -2.42 44.12 -49.73
CA SER A 841 -3.90 44.23 -49.73
C SER A 841 -4.56 43.11 -50.56
N THR A 842 -5.68 42.57 -50.03
CA THR A 842 -6.94 42.24 -50.73
C THR A 842 -6.97 41.33 -51.97
N GLU A 843 -7.42 40.08 -51.78
CA GLU A 843 -8.72 39.64 -52.36
C GLU A 843 -9.33 38.48 -51.54
N MET A 844 -10.62 38.21 -51.75
CA MET A 844 -11.52 37.62 -50.74
C MET A 844 -12.41 36.53 -51.35
N VAL A 845 -12.32 35.28 -50.86
CA VAL A 845 -13.35 34.24 -51.08
C VAL A 845 -13.53 33.40 -49.81
N SER A 846 -14.79 33.14 -49.48
CA SER A 846 -15.28 32.53 -48.25
C SER A 846 -14.94 31.05 -48.07
N LEU A 847 -14.74 30.63 -46.82
CA LEU A 847 -14.64 29.21 -46.42
C LEU A 847 -16.03 28.74 -45.92
N SER A 848 -16.62 27.75 -46.59
CA SER A 848 -17.91 27.17 -46.17
C SER A 848 -17.91 25.65 -46.23
N THR A 849 -18.39 25.03 -45.13
CA THR A 849 -18.94 23.67 -45.02
C THR A 849 -18.08 22.48 -45.48
N ALA A 850 -17.56 21.73 -44.51
CA ALA A 850 -17.24 20.31 -44.68
C ALA A 850 -18.53 19.47 -44.48
N PRO A 851 -18.84 18.49 -45.34
CA PRO A 851 -20.09 17.72 -45.27
C PRO A 851 -20.03 16.49 -44.35
N LEU A 852 -21.22 16.00 -43.98
CA LEU A 852 -21.45 14.77 -43.21
C LEU A 852 -20.70 13.55 -43.78
N CYS A 853 -20.10 12.75 -42.89
CA CYS A 853 -19.71 11.38 -43.23
C CYS A 853 -20.95 10.46 -43.20
N GLN A 854 -21.43 10.10 -44.38
CA GLN A 854 -22.42 9.04 -44.57
C GLN A 854 -21.69 7.69 -44.66
N GLY A 855 -22.18 6.66 -43.98
CA GLY A 855 -21.55 5.33 -44.00
C GLY A 855 -21.71 4.62 -45.34
N THR A 856 -20.77 3.74 -45.68
CA THR A 856 -20.84 2.93 -46.92
C THR A 856 -20.25 1.54 -46.71
N ASP A 857 -20.99 0.52 -47.15
CA ASP A 857 -20.66 -0.89 -46.99
C ASP A 857 -19.46 -1.37 -47.85
N MET A 858 -18.73 -2.37 -47.35
CA MET A 858 -17.69 -3.07 -48.09
C MET A 858 -18.25 -4.27 -48.85
N ALA A 859 -18.37 -4.15 -50.18
CA ALA A 859 -18.65 -5.26 -51.09
C ALA A 859 -17.37 -5.72 -51.80
N VAL A 860 -17.12 -7.04 -51.80
CA VAL A 860 -15.94 -7.67 -52.42
C VAL A 860 -16.29 -8.16 -53.84
N GLY A 861 -15.44 -7.87 -54.83
CA GLY A 861 -15.59 -8.37 -56.20
C GLY A 861 -14.24 -8.47 -56.94
N ASN A 862 -13.92 -9.65 -57.47
CA ASN A 862 -12.69 -9.94 -58.22
C ASN A 862 -12.90 -9.81 -59.73
N THR A 863 -11.98 -9.17 -60.46
CA THR A 863 -11.62 -9.50 -61.87
C THR A 863 -10.20 -8.98 -62.22
N PRO A 864 -9.45 -9.65 -63.12
CA PRO A 864 -8.06 -9.27 -63.45
C PRO A 864 -7.85 -8.58 -64.81
N ASP A 865 -6.60 -8.11 -65.01
CA ASP A 865 -5.88 -7.77 -66.25
C ASP A 865 -6.25 -6.54 -67.10
N ARG A 866 -5.36 -5.52 -67.07
CA ARG A 866 -4.61 -4.98 -68.23
C ARG A 866 -3.52 -3.95 -67.83
N PRO A 867 -2.39 -3.83 -68.56
CA PRO A 867 -1.26 -3.00 -68.14
C PRO A 867 -1.19 -1.59 -68.77
N ALA A 868 -0.70 -0.64 -67.95
CA ALA A 868 0.12 0.55 -68.26
C ALA A 868 -0.19 1.44 -69.49
N VAL A 869 -0.65 2.67 -69.21
CA VAL A 869 -0.27 3.89 -69.95
C VAL A 869 0.04 5.00 -68.93
N THR A 870 1.10 5.78 -69.15
CA THR A 870 1.63 6.80 -68.23
C THR A 870 1.30 8.24 -68.65
N SER A 871 1.37 9.15 -67.65
CA SER A 871 1.26 10.63 -67.75
C SER A 871 -0.17 11.18 -67.94
N THR A 872 -0.58 12.31 -67.34
CA THR A 872 0.17 13.46 -66.81
C THR A 872 -0.41 14.07 -65.51
N GLY A 873 0.49 14.62 -64.69
CA GLY A 873 0.34 15.75 -63.75
C GLY A 873 -1.02 16.15 -63.14
N HIS A 874 -1.34 15.58 -61.97
CA HIS A 874 -2.05 16.30 -60.90
C HIS A 874 -1.32 16.08 -59.56
N ALA A 875 -1.18 17.14 -58.75
CA ALA A 875 -0.53 17.06 -57.46
C ALA A 875 -1.37 16.20 -56.50
N PRO A 876 -0.77 15.24 -55.76
CA PRO A 876 -1.52 14.43 -54.83
C PRO A 876 -1.98 15.33 -53.67
N THR A 877 -3.30 15.41 -53.48
CA THR A 877 -3.84 15.71 -52.16
C THR A 877 -3.25 14.70 -51.19
N LYS A 878 -2.62 15.17 -50.10
CA LYS A 878 -2.03 14.31 -49.07
C LYS A 878 -3.12 13.57 -48.31
N ARG A 879 -3.67 12.52 -48.92
CA ARG A 879 -4.21 11.39 -48.17
C ARG A 879 -3.05 10.81 -47.37
N GLY A 880 -3.26 10.59 -46.06
CA GLY A 880 -2.23 9.99 -45.20
C GLY A 880 -1.70 8.70 -45.81
N MET A 881 -0.42 8.39 -45.56
CA MET A 881 0.19 7.15 -46.06
C MET A 881 -0.60 5.95 -45.52
N VAL A 882 -1.41 5.33 -46.38
CA VAL A 882 -1.90 3.98 -46.15
C VAL A 882 -0.71 3.05 -46.34
N LEU A 883 -0.01 2.77 -45.24
CA LEU A 883 0.97 1.68 -45.20
C LEU A 883 0.23 0.38 -45.58
N PRO A 884 0.76 -0.43 -46.51
CA PRO A 884 0.12 -1.69 -46.90
C PRO A 884 0.29 -2.72 -45.77
N PHE A 885 -0.60 -2.66 -44.79
CA PHE A 885 -0.68 -3.65 -43.73
C PHE A 885 -1.27 -4.96 -44.27
N GLN A 886 -0.50 -6.04 -44.18
CA GLN A 886 -1.03 -7.37 -44.46
C GLN A 886 -1.96 -7.79 -43.31
N PRO A 887 -3.25 -8.09 -43.59
CA PRO A 887 -4.18 -8.52 -42.55
C PRO A 887 -3.77 -9.89 -41.98
N LEU A 888 -3.61 -9.97 -40.66
CA LEU A 888 -3.26 -11.20 -39.95
C LEU A 888 -4.46 -11.70 -39.15
N SER A 889 -4.73 -13.01 -39.23
CA SER A 889 -5.66 -13.69 -38.31
C SER A 889 -4.88 -14.45 -37.25
N LEU A 890 -5.43 -14.57 -36.04
CA LEU A 890 -4.85 -15.39 -34.98
C LEU A 890 -5.90 -16.39 -34.52
N ALA A 891 -5.59 -17.68 -34.55
CA ALA A 891 -6.51 -18.74 -34.12
C ALA A 891 -5.82 -19.66 -33.11
N PHE A 892 -6.54 -19.99 -32.04
CA PHE A 892 -6.07 -20.84 -30.96
C PHE A 892 -7.10 -21.93 -30.66
N ASN A 893 -6.62 -23.14 -30.39
CA ASN A 893 -7.49 -24.30 -30.21
C ASN A 893 -6.99 -25.21 -29.08
N HIS A 894 -7.91 -25.60 -28.20
CA HIS A 894 -7.71 -26.44 -27.03
C HIS A 894 -6.61 -25.93 -26.09
N VAL A 895 -6.55 -24.61 -25.88
CA VAL A 895 -5.52 -23.98 -25.05
C VAL A 895 -5.80 -24.27 -23.58
N ASN A 896 -4.93 -25.09 -23.00
CA ASN A 896 -4.91 -25.39 -21.58
C ASN A 896 -3.62 -24.81 -20.97
N TYR A 897 -3.71 -24.31 -19.73
CA TYR A 897 -2.55 -23.79 -19.03
C TYR A 897 -2.57 -24.23 -17.57
N TYR A 898 -1.47 -24.84 -17.14
CA TYR A 898 -1.27 -25.38 -15.80
C TYR A 898 -0.07 -24.71 -15.14
N VAL A 899 -0.13 -24.58 -13.82
CA VAL A 899 0.99 -24.15 -12.97
C VAL A 899 1.18 -25.19 -11.88
N ASP A 900 2.40 -25.40 -11.39
CA ASP A 900 2.65 -26.29 -10.25
C ASP A 900 1.80 -25.85 -9.04
N MET A 901 1.21 -26.83 -8.33
CA MET A 901 0.29 -26.55 -7.24
C MET A 901 1.00 -25.76 -6.11
N PRO A 902 0.48 -24.59 -5.70
CA PRO A 902 1.08 -23.79 -4.64
C PRO A 902 1.22 -24.56 -3.33
N ALA A 903 2.31 -24.29 -2.59
CA ALA A 903 2.59 -24.99 -1.34
C ALA A 903 1.49 -24.79 -0.29
N GLU A 904 0.82 -23.63 -0.28
CA GLU A 904 -0.32 -23.37 0.60
C GLU A 904 -1.52 -24.28 0.29
N MET A 905 -1.78 -24.55 -1.00
CA MET A 905 -2.90 -25.40 -1.45
C MET A 905 -2.65 -26.89 -1.19
N LYS A 906 -1.40 -27.36 -1.37
CA LYS A 906 -1.02 -28.72 -0.95
C LYS A 906 -1.21 -28.93 0.56
N ASN A 907 -0.88 -27.93 1.38
CA ASN A 907 -1.10 -27.98 2.82
C ASN A 907 -2.59 -27.97 3.23
N GLN A 908 -3.49 -27.57 2.34
CA GLN A 908 -4.96 -27.66 2.54
C GLN A 908 -5.55 -29.02 2.11
N GLY A 909 -4.72 -29.98 1.70
CA GLY A 909 -5.15 -31.35 1.40
C GLY A 909 -5.53 -31.59 -0.07
N ILE A 910 -5.14 -30.70 -0.99
CA ILE A 910 -5.33 -30.93 -2.43
C ILE A 910 -4.22 -31.88 -2.92
N GLU A 911 -4.62 -33.06 -3.40
CA GLU A 911 -3.69 -34.12 -3.87
C GLU A 911 -3.11 -33.85 -5.28
N GLU A 912 -3.70 -32.93 -6.04
CA GLU A 912 -3.25 -32.61 -7.41
C GLU A 912 -1.90 -31.86 -7.42
N ASP A 913 -0.98 -32.30 -8.28
CA ASP A 913 0.34 -31.68 -8.44
C ASP A 913 0.33 -30.38 -9.27
N ARG A 914 -0.73 -30.14 -10.06
CA ARG A 914 -0.83 -29.02 -11.00
C ARG A 914 -2.19 -28.35 -10.91
N LEU A 915 -2.19 -27.03 -10.73
CA LEU A 915 -3.38 -26.20 -10.80
C LEU A 915 -3.65 -25.80 -12.26
N GLN A 916 -4.80 -26.21 -12.80
CA GLN A 916 -5.26 -25.78 -14.12
C GLN A 916 -5.91 -24.39 -14.05
N LEU A 917 -5.41 -23.44 -14.85
CA LEU A 917 -5.85 -22.04 -14.88
C LEU A 917 -6.59 -21.65 -16.17
N LEU A 918 -6.37 -22.39 -17.26
CA LEU A 918 -7.17 -22.31 -18.48
C LEU A 918 -7.65 -23.72 -18.84
N GLN A 919 -8.95 -23.85 -19.10
CA GLN A 919 -9.65 -25.09 -19.41
C GLN A 919 -10.18 -25.03 -20.83
N ASP A 920 -9.60 -25.83 -21.71
CA ASP A 920 -9.95 -26.06 -23.12
C ASP A 920 -10.37 -24.84 -23.94
N VAL A 921 -9.57 -23.77 -23.88
CA VAL A 921 -9.94 -22.47 -24.44
C VAL A 921 -9.64 -22.41 -25.95
N SER A 922 -10.67 -22.20 -26.76
CA SER A 922 -10.58 -22.11 -28.23
C SER A 922 -11.21 -20.82 -28.78
N GLY A 923 -10.68 -20.28 -29.88
CA GLY A 923 -11.18 -19.04 -30.47
C GLY A 923 -10.33 -18.52 -31.64
N ALA A 924 -10.83 -17.48 -32.32
CA ALA A 924 -10.15 -16.85 -33.43
C ALA A 924 -10.39 -15.34 -33.48
N LEU A 925 -9.31 -14.58 -33.66
CA LEU A 925 -9.28 -13.13 -33.88
C LEU A 925 -9.13 -12.86 -35.38
N ARG A 926 -10.01 -12.03 -35.93
CA ARG A 926 -10.03 -11.69 -37.35
C ARG A 926 -9.49 -10.27 -37.59
N PRO A 927 -8.75 -10.03 -38.68
CA PRO A 927 -8.31 -8.69 -39.05
C PRO A 927 -9.53 -7.78 -39.31
N GLY A 928 -9.43 -6.52 -38.87
CA GLY A 928 -10.51 -5.54 -39.02
C GLY A 928 -11.69 -5.70 -38.04
N ILE A 929 -11.60 -6.59 -37.04
CA ILE A 929 -12.63 -6.77 -36.00
C ILE A 929 -12.02 -6.45 -34.63
N LEU A 930 -12.56 -5.42 -33.96
CA LEU A 930 -12.24 -5.11 -32.57
C LEU A 930 -12.89 -6.17 -31.66
N THR A 931 -12.08 -7.11 -31.16
CA THR A 931 -12.54 -8.18 -30.27
C THR A 931 -12.22 -7.84 -28.82
N ALA A 932 -13.24 -7.70 -27.97
CA ALA A 932 -13.07 -7.46 -26.53
C ALA A 932 -13.13 -8.77 -25.73
N LEU A 933 -12.23 -8.94 -24.75
CA LEU A 933 -12.22 -10.07 -23.82
C LEU A 933 -12.79 -9.62 -22.47
N VAL A 934 -14.02 -10.04 -22.16
CA VAL A 934 -14.77 -9.60 -20.97
C VAL A 934 -15.03 -10.80 -20.03
N GLY A 935 -15.08 -10.54 -18.72
CA GLY A 935 -15.33 -11.54 -17.69
C GLY A 935 -14.92 -11.02 -16.30
N VAL A 936 -15.35 -11.69 -15.23
CA VAL A 936 -15.07 -11.30 -13.85
C VAL A 936 -13.57 -11.32 -13.50
N SER A 937 -13.19 -10.68 -12.39
CA SER A 937 -11.82 -10.81 -11.88
C SER A 937 -11.48 -12.27 -11.57
N GLY A 938 -10.23 -12.69 -11.79
CA GLY A 938 -9.81 -14.09 -11.64
C GLY A 938 -10.17 -15.05 -12.79
N ALA A 939 -11.07 -14.70 -13.71
CA ALA A 939 -11.53 -15.56 -14.83
C ALA A 939 -10.49 -15.86 -15.94
N GLY A 940 -9.19 -15.82 -15.64
CA GLY A 940 -8.14 -16.20 -16.58
C GLY A 940 -7.85 -15.22 -17.74
N LYS A 941 -8.52 -14.06 -17.82
CA LYS A 941 -8.36 -13.09 -18.94
C LYS A 941 -6.90 -12.74 -19.27
N THR A 942 -6.17 -12.21 -18.29
CA THR A 942 -4.74 -11.86 -18.43
C THR A 942 -3.88 -13.10 -18.69
N THR A 943 -4.24 -14.25 -18.09
CA THR A 943 -3.57 -15.54 -18.33
C THR A 943 -3.69 -15.97 -19.80
N LEU A 944 -4.88 -15.88 -20.38
CA LEU A 944 -5.12 -16.16 -21.79
C LEU A 944 -4.34 -15.17 -22.68
N MET A 945 -4.42 -13.88 -22.40
CA MET A 945 -3.65 -12.87 -23.13
C MET A 945 -2.14 -13.10 -23.04
N ASP A 946 -1.61 -13.50 -21.89
CA ASP A 946 -0.18 -13.81 -21.71
C ASP A 946 0.24 -15.09 -22.45
N VAL A 947 -0.61 -16.12 -22.49
CA VAL A 947 -0.36 -17.35 -23.25
C VAL A 947 -0.40 -17.07 -24.76
N LEU A 948 -1.41 -16.32 -25.22
CA LEU A 948 -1.50 -15.86 -26.61
C LEU A 948 -0.35 -14.92 -27.00
N ALA A 949 0.10 -14.05 -26.09
CA ALA A 949 1.31 -13.23 -26.23
C ALA A 949 2.61 -14.07 -26.19
N GLY A 950 2.58 -15.23 -25.51
CA GLY A 950 3.75 -16.07 -25.24
C GLY A 950 4.70 -15.49 -24.20
N ARG A 951 4.13 -14.78 -23.22
CA ARG A 951 4.83 -14.15 -22.08
C ARG A 951 4.93 -15.06 -20.85
N LYS A 952 4.14 -16.14 -20.77
CA LYS A 952 4.29 -17.16 -19.72
C LYS A 952 5.54 -18.00 -19.99
N THR A 953 6.57 -17.81 -19.16
CA THR A 953 7.83 -18.56 -19.18
C THR A 953 7.87 -19.74 -18.21
N GLY A 954 6.94 -19.79 -17.24
CA GLY A 954 6.71 -20.92 -16.34
C GLY A 954 5.31 -21.49 -16.51
N GLY A 955 5.08 -22.68 -15.97
CA GLY A 955 3.86 -23.47 -16.19
C GLY A 955 3.89 -24.26 -17.50
N TYR A 956 2.87 -25.08 -17.70
CA TYR A 956 2.71 -25.96 -18.87
C TYR A 956 1.59 -25.43 -19.75
N ILE A 957 1.88 -25.18 -21.03
CA ILE A 957 0.89 -24.76 -22.03
C ILE A 957 0.64 -25.96 -22.97
N GLU A 958 -0.63 -26.34 -23.12
CA GLU A 958 -1.09 -27.34 -24.08
C GLU A 958 -2.06 -26.68 -25.08
N GLY A 959 -2.32 -27.37 -26.19
CA GLY A 959 -3.11 -26.83 -27.31
C GLY A 959 -2.25 -26.23 -28.42
N SER A 960 -2.88 -25.47 -29.31
CA SER A 960 -2.22 -24.89 -30.49
C SER A 960 -2.58 -23.42 -30.70
N VAL A 961 -1.61 -22.62 -31.15
CA VAL A 961 -1.81 -21.22 -31.55
C VAL A 961 -1.19 -21.02 -32.93
N SER A 962 -1.96 -20.42 -33.83
CA SER A 962 -1.61 -20.20 -35.23
C SER A 962 -1.88 -18.75 -35.66
N ILE A 963 -1.10 -18.27 -36.62
CA ILE A 963 -1.17 -16.92 -37.18
C ILE A 963 -1.26 -17.07 -38.69
N SER A 964 -2.38 -16.65 -39.29
CA SER A 964 -2.68 -16.81 -40.72
C SER A 964 -2.42 -18.24 -41.25
N GLY A 965 -2.74 -19.25 -40.43
CA GLY A 965 -2.54 -20.68 -40.75
C GLY A 965 -1.17 -21.26 -40.40
N TYR A 966 -0.17 -20.44 -40.05
CA TYR A 966 1.16 -20.90 -39.64
C TYR A 966 1.24 -21.10 -38.12
N PRO A 967 1.95 -22.12 -37.60
CA PRO A 967 2.16 -22.28 -36.16
C PRO A 967 2.94 -21.09 -35.58
N LYS A 968 2.48 -20.57 -34.43
CA LYS A 968 3.09 -19.42 -33.76
C LYS A 968 4.55 -19.70 -33.37
N LYS A 969 5.48 -18.92 -33.94
CA LYS A 969 6.89 -18.86 -33.51
C LYS A 969 7.11 -17.61 -32.65
N GLN A 970 7.53 -17.81 -31.40
CA GLN A 970 7.59 -16.73 -30.41
C GLN A 970 8.55 -15.58 -30.79
N GLU A 971 9.72 -15.91 -31.31
CA GLU A 971 10.76 -14.94 -31.71
C GLU A 971 10.27 -13.92 -32.75
N THR A 972 9.49 -14.39 -33.73
CA THR A 972 8.94 -13.55 -34.80
C THR A 972 7.66 -12.85 -34.35
N PHE A 973 6.82 -13.53 -33.57
CA PHE A 973 5.51 -13.01 -33.16
C PHE A 973 5.61 -11.72 -32.34
N ALA A 974 6.59 -11.63 -31.43
CA ALA A 974 6.81 -10.44 -30.60
C ALA A 974 7.19 -9.16 -31.39
N ARG A 975 7.52 -9.27 -32.68
CA ARG A 975 7.78 -8.10 -33.56
C ARG A 975 6.54 -7.56 -34.26
N ILE A 976 5.51 -8.40 -34.43
CA ILE A 976 4.29 -8.11 -35.19
C ILE A 976 3.06 -7.97 -34.30
N SER A 977 3.16 -8.32 -33.01
CA SER A 977 2.12 -8.06 -32.01
C SER A 977 2.52 -6.90 -31.09
N GLY A 978 1.54 -6.05 -30.78
CA GLY A 978 1.61 -5.12 -29.65
C GLY A 978 1.00 -5.78 -28.42
N TYR A 979 1.66 -5.66 -27.28
CA TYR A 979 1.11 -6.01 -25.98
C TYR A 979 1.37 -4.83 -25.03
N CYS A 980 0.32 -4.29 -24.44
CA CYS A 980 0.41 -3.32 -23.35
C CYS A 980 0.25 -4.09 -22.04
N GLU A 981 1.16 -3.86 -21.09
CA GLU A 981 1.13 -4.54 -19.79
C GLU A 981 0.08 -3.90 -18.87
N GLN A 982 -0.33 -4.64 -17.84
CA GLN A 982 -1.26 -4.11 -16.84
C GLN A 982 -0.62 -3.03 -15.95
N ASN A 983 0.70 -3.06 -15.80
CA ASN A 983 1.50 -2.06 -15.10
C ASN A 983 2.43 -1.37 -16.11
N ASP A 984 2.43 -0.05 -16.14
CA ASP A 984 3.26 0.74 -17.07
C ASP A 984 4.73 0.74 -16.65
N ILE A 985 5.52 -0.18 -17.21
CA ILE A 985 6.97 -0.26 -16.98
C ILE A 985 7.70 0.63 -18.02
N HIS A 986 8.04 1.84 -17.59
CA HIS A 986 8.85 2.78 -18.37
C HIS A 986 10.13 3.17 -17.63
N SER A 987 11.16 3.59 -18.38
CA SER A 987 12.37 4.15 -17.77
C SER A 987 12.07 5.53 -17.19
N PRO A 988 12.17 5.76 -15.87
CA PRO A 988 11.73 7.01 -15.25
C PRO A 988 12.62 8.22 -15.57
N HIS A 989 13.74 7.99 -16.27
CA HIS A 989 14.72 9.02 -16.63
C HIS A 989 14.65 9.47 -18.10
N VAL A 990 13.66 8.98 -18.86
CA VAL A 990 13.51 9.19 -20.31
C VAL A 990 12.18 9.88 -20.60
N THR A 991 12.16 10.85 -21.51
CA THR A 991 10.92 11.57 -21.84
C THR A 991 9.94 10.68 -22.63
N VAL A 992 8.66 11.07 -22.68
CA VAL A 992 7.63 10.37 -23.47
C VAL A 992 8.03 10.27 -24.95
N TYR A 993 8.55 11.36 -25.52
CA TYR A 993 9.01 11.40 -26.91
C TYR A 993 10.17 10.43 -27.17
N GLU A 994 11.19 10.45 -26.31
CA GLU A 994 12.35 9.55 -26.42
C GLU A 994 11.94 8.08 -26.22
N SER A 995 11.00 7.80 -25.32
CA SER A 995 10.49 6.44 -25.06
C SER A 995 9.75 5.88 -26.27
N LEU A 996 8.87 6.68 -26.90
CA LEU A 996 8.17 6.31 -28.13
C LEU A 996 9.14 6.12 -29.30
N LEU A 997 10.10 7.04 -29.47
CA LEU A 997 11.12 6.99 -30.51
C LEU A 997 12.01 5.74 -30.37
N TYR A 998 12.44 5.43 -29.15
CA TYR A 998 13.24 4.23 -28.84
C TYR A 998 12.46 2.94 -29.11
N SER A 999 11.19 2.87 -28.69
CA SER A 999 10.29 1.75 -28.99
C SER A 999 10.11 1.54 -30.49
N ALA A 1000 9.91 2.62 -31.25
CA ALA A 1000 9.83 2.56 -32.71
C ALA A 1000 11.15 2.07 -33.35
N TRP A 1001 12.30 2.56 -32.90
CA TRP A 1001 13.60 2.13 -33.41
C TRP A 1001 13.88 0.63 -33.23
N LEU A 1002 13.38 0.02 -32.15
CA LEU A 1002 13.52 -1.41 -31.88
C LEU A 1002 12.59 -2.30 -32.71
N ARG A 1003 11.42 -1.78 -33.12
CA ARG A 1003 10.41 -2.54 -33.90
C ARG A 1003 10.57 -2.42 -35.42
N LEU A 1004 11.12 -1.31 -35.92
CA LEU A 1004 11.27 -1.06 -37.36
C LEU A 1004 12.37 -1.91 -38.03
N SER A 1005 12.10 -2.41 -39.25
CA SER A 1005 13.05 -3.20 -40.06
C SER A 1005 14.42 -2.53 -40.19
N LYS A 1006 15.51 -3.32 -40.23
CA LYS A 1006 16.88 -2.83 -40.45
C LYS A 1006 17.05 -2.07 -41.78
N GLU A 1007 16.19 -2.34 -42.76
CA GLU A 1007 16.22 -1.75 -44.10
C GLU A 1007 15.84 -0.25 -44.12
N ILE A 1008 15.12 0.23 -43.11
CA ILE A 1008 14.74 1.65 -43.02
C ILE A 1008 15.97 2.48 -42.63
N LYS A 1009 16.37 3.43 -43.49
CA LYS A 1009 17.55 4.28 -43.29
C LYS A 1009 17.43 5.11 -42.00
N THR A 1010 18.56 5.30 -41.32
CA THR A 1010 18.65 6.01 -40.02
C THR A 1010 18.13 7.44 -40.08
N GLU A 1011 18.27 8.13 -41.21
CA GLU A 1011 17.73 9.47 -41.42
C GLU A 1011 16.21 9.45 -41.54
N THR A 1012 15.65 8.48 -42.25
CA THR A 1012 14.20 8.26 -42.34
C THR A 1012 13.58 7.89 -40.98
N ARG A 1013 14.33 7.21 -40.10
CA ARG A 1013 13.92 6.96 -38.69
C ARG A 1013 13.94 8.21 -37.80
N LYS A 1014 14.64 9.27 -38.20
CA LYS A 1014 14.80 10.52 -37.44
C LYS A 1014 13.94 11.67 -37.96
N ALA A 1015 13.34 11.54 -39.15
CA ALA A 1015 12.52 12.57 -39.76
C ALA A 1015 11.21 12.79 -38.98
N SER A 1016 11.09 13.94 -38.31
CA SER A 1016 9.97 14.30 -37.44
C SER A 1016 8.60 14.23 -38.13
N HIS A 1017 8.49 14.68 -39.38
CA HIS A 1017 7.21 14.71 -40.11
C HIS A 1017 6.67 13.33 -40.47
N LEU A 1018 7.52 12.30 -40.60
CA LEU A 1018 7.02 10.95 -40.84
C LEU A 1018 6.40 10.35 -39.58
N HIS A 1019 6.77 10.84 -38.38
CA HIS A 1019 6.29 10.31 -37.10
C HIS A 1019 4.91 10.83 -36.71
N GLU A 1020 4.54 12.07 -37.03
CA GLU A 1020 3.15 12.52 -36.89
C GLU A 1020 2.23 11.68 -37.79
N ASP A 1021 2.61 11.45 -39.04
CA ASP A 1021 1.87 10.58 -39.96
C ASP A 1021 1.88 9.10 -39.54
N LEU A 1022 3.00 8.56 -39.03
CA LEU A 1022 3.07 7.16 -38.56
C LEU A 1022 2.30 6.94 -37.26
N VAL A 1023 2.35 7.87 -36.31
CA VAL A 1023 1.59 7.80 -35.05
C VAL A 1023 0.11 8.05 -35.33
N SER A 1024 -0.24 9.04 -36.17
CA SER A 1024 -1.61 9.23 -36.63
C SER A 1024 -2.14 8.03 -37.42
N SER A 1025 -1.31 7.36 -38.22
CA SER A 1025 -1.72 6.17 -38.98
C SER A 1025 -1.78 4.90 -38.12
N TYR A 1026 -0.94 4.78 -37.07
CA TYR A 1026 -1.08 3.74 -36.05
C TYR A 1026 -2.34 3.95 -35.22
N LEU A 1027 -2.62 5.19 -34.81
CA LEU A 1027 -3.80 5.55 -34.03
C LEU A 1027 -5.10 5.52 -34.85
N SER A 1028 -5.04 5.70 -36.18
CA SER A 1028 -6.19 5.51 -37.08
C SER A 1028 -6.40 4.06 -37.51
N ALA A 1029 -5.51 3.14 -37.09
CA ALA A 1029 -5.63 1.70 -37.29
C ALA A 1029 -6.04 0.95 -36.01
N ILE A 1030 -6.22 1.68 -34.92
CA ILE A 1030 -6.89 1.28 -33.67
C ILE A 1030 -8.35 1.76 -33.76
#